data_AF-A0A448ZXD2-F1
#
_entry.id   AF-A0A448ZXD2-F1
#
_cell.length_a   1.000
_cell.length_b   1.000
_cell.length_c   1.000
_cell.angle_alpha   90.00
_cell.angle_beta   90.00
_cell.angle_gamma   90.00
#
_symmetry.space_group_name_H-M   'P 1'
#
loop_
_entity.id
_entity.type
_entity.pdbx_description
1 polymer ?
#
loop_
_entity_poly.entity_id
_entity_poly.type
_entity_poly.pdbx_seq_one_letter_code
_entity_poly.pdbx_strand_id
1 'polypeptide(L)'
;MLDTSNINDKVKKLAIKQNLFFDKLVNYFNPKFIDINNQKVVKKFPWLKIFGWLLFSIIVVLIFVLIKPDFQNFKHFQNSLKHFFEYKTIQIGGATFSPAETFQRSLKYLWTTISYSILGTLLGILISVPLALLSSKNFIKNKFIYMPFRIIMSIFRSVPPIVFAFMFYFVLSKSLAATITIAFFIASLMTKWLYEDLDTYDFSTYNAIQAFGNNKIIAFNNSILPYLIKRIVSYGLYSFEMVVRFAAILSVVGIETIGTLLTDQYATTNNFSHLSIALWTLIAFMTLLEVFNFVIKKYFLEYTPKHPTIDEKLPLNKQIESLKKQRPKIYIWKIVFWIALIALVIVTIATQIEWKIANKVKLNFFKNGMKKLFSPDWNLFLMPLKNSKTNPITTGFQAFFVALASSVVGIVFALIIGIMAARNVNKYACYPFKMLIIILRAIPPFTFVALFLLMQKDSIIFASVLALGIHSIGMLGKLIMESVEKIPRKVFESLDALGASWFQKIRYGVIRSIFPQVVSNFLYRIEINFKSTVVLGFVGASSFGFQIQIYSTDPNNWDKLASYLLFTIVILLILEQISNLIRSKLMTGYFFKEDVWFKKIAKRKLFIKTLAICKTNNEKFNYDFKFAKYILAKHKYEKLALLNYYLSNNKLLPNFEEYNQLYVNKELYLKTLKFEIKNIKNEINWKKLKQEVLTEIKDSINKSFKPYQFIAKTKFIHKCIEEKYEEYFNSNANKQFSFVS
;
A
#
# COMPACT_ATOMS: atom_id res chain seq x y z
N MET A 1 -55.91 -36.22 -9.46
CA MET A 1 -55.47 -35.43 -8.29
C MET A 1 -54.16 -36.06 -7.81
N LEU A 2 -52.95 -35.51 -7.89
CA LEU A 2 -52.41 -34.19 -8.19
C LEU A 2 -51.29 -34.35 -9.24
N ASP A 3 -51.22 -33.40 -10.15
CA ASP A 3 -50.30 -33.34 -11.28
C ASP A 3 -48.86 -33.07 -10.80
N THR A 4 -48.04 -34.12 -10.67
CA THR A 4 -46.63 -34.06 -10.21
C THR A 4 -45.64 -33.80 -11.36
N SER A 5 -46.13 -33.59 -12.58
CA SER A 5 -45.33 -33.39 -13.80
C SER A 5 -44.50 -32.09 -13.79
N ASN A 6 -44.88 -31.08 -12.99
CA ASN A 6 -44.24 -29.75 -13.03
C ASN A 6 -43.22 -29.46 -11.90
N ILE A 7 -43.14 -30.27 -10.85
CA ILE A 7 -42.25 -30.00 -9.71
C ILE A 7 -40.88 -30.68 -9.88
N ASN A 8 -40.82 -31.85 -10.51
CA ASN A 8 -39.56 -32.60 -10.68
C ASN A 8 -38.62 -32.01 -11.75
N ASP A 9 -39.16 -31.33 -12.76
CA ASP A 9 -38.35 -30.81 -13.87
C ASP A 9 -37.66 -29.48 -13.53
N LYS A 10 -38.31 -28.64 -12.70
CA LYS A 10 -37.72 -27.41 -12.15
C LYS A 10 -36.64 -27.69 -11.10
N VAL A 11 -36.84 -28.66 -10.21
CA VAL A 11 -35.85 -29.02 -9.18
C VAL A 11 -34.61 -29.68 -9.79
N LYS A 12 -34.76 -30.56 -10.80
CA LYS A 12 -33.63 -31.12 -11.57
C LYS A 12 -32.87 -30.06 -12.37
N LYS A 13 -33.57 -29.13 -13.06
CA LYS A 13 -32.90 -28.04 -13.81
C LYS A 13 -32.19 -27.03 -12.89
N LEU A 14 -32.71 -26.76 -11.70
CA LEU A 14 -32.08 -25.84 -10.72
C LEU A 14 -30.85 -26.46 -10.03
N ALA A 15 -30.91 -27.74 -9.62
CA ALA A 15 -29.80 -28.44 -8.98
C ALA A 15 -28.61 -28.66 -9.93
N ILE A 16 -28.90 -28.95 -11.21
CA ILE A 16 -27.87 -29.10 -12.25
C ILE A 16 -27.22 -27.73 -12.59
N LYS A 17 -27.99 -26.64 -12.66
CA LYS A 17 -27.44 -25.29 -12.92
C LYS A 17 -26.57 -24.75 -11.78
N GLN A 18 -26.95 -24.97 -10.51
CA GLN A 18 -26.17 -24.46 -9.37
C GLN A 18 -24.82 -25.15 -9.21
N ASN A 19 -24.76 -26.48 -9.35
CA ASN A 19 -23.48 -27.21 -9.25
C ASN A 19 -22.55 -26.92 -10.44
N LEU A 20 -23.08 -26.72 -11.65
CA LEU A 20 -22.30 -26.26 -12.81
C LEU A 20 -21.75 -24.84 -12.65
N PHE A 21 -22.48 -23.95 -11.95
CA PHE A 21 -22.02 -22.60 -11.68
C PHE A 21 -20.83 -22.59 -10.71
N PHE A 22 -20.93 -23.30 -9.58
CA PHE A 22 -19.83 -23.43 -8.62
C PHE A 22 -18.64 -24.20 -9.19
N ASP A 23 -18.84 -25.26 -9.97
CA ASP A 23 -17.75 -25.97 -10.64
C ASP A 23 -17.09 -25.16 -11.77
N LYS A 24 -17.85 -24.30 -12.47
CA LYS A 24 -17.28 -23.31 -13.40
C LYS A 24 -16.50 -22.22 -12.65
N LEU A 25 -16.97 -21.79 -11.48
CA LEU A 25 -16.29 -20.81 -10.59
C LEU A 25 -15.00 -21.37 -9.96
N VAL A 26 -14.98 -22.65 -9.59
CA VAL A 26 -13.75 -23.29 -9.05
C VAL A 26 -12.72 -23.52 -10.16
N ASN A 27 -13.16 -23.88 -11.37
CA ASN A 27 -12.31 -23.94 -12.56
C ASN A 27 -11.87 -22.56 -13.10
N TYR A 28 -12.47 -21.47 -12.62
CA TYR A 28 -12.22 -20.06 -12.99
C TYR A 28 -10.89 -19.54 -12.42
N PHE A 29 -10.51 -20.01 -11.23
CA PHE A 29 -9.35 -19.51 -10.47
C PHE A 29 -8.07 -20.35 -10.64
N ASN A 30 -8.14 -21.51 -11.31
CA ASN A 30 -6.97 -22.33 -11.63
C ASN A 30 -6.55 -22.11 -13.10
N PRO A 31 -5.31 -21.67 -13.39
CA PRO A 31 -4.84 -21.54 -14.76
C PRO A 31 -4.84 -22.93 -15.42
N LYS A 32 -5.59 -23.07 -16.52
CA LYS A 32 -5.48 -24.24 -17.39
C LYS A 32 -4.18 -24.12 -18.19
N PHE A 33 -3.25 -25.04 -17.95
CA PHE A 33 -2.13 -25.28 -18.83
C PHE A 33 -2.65 -26.11 -20.01
N ILE A 34 -2.40 -25.64 -21.22
CA ILE A 34 -2.55 -26.45 -22.42
C ILE A 34 -1.12 -26.66 -22.88
N ASP A 35 -0.69 -27.91 -22.90
CA ASP A 35 0.60 -28.27 -23.50
C ASP A 35 0.37 -28.34 -25.00
N ILE A 36 0.90 -27.37 -25.73
CA ILE A 36 0.99 -27.41 -27.17
C ILE A 36 2.50 -27.38 -27.45
N ASN A 37 3.06 -28.50 -27.91
CA ASN A 37 4.47 -28.65 -28.27
C ASN A 37 5.47 -28.29 -27.15
N ASN A 38 5.34 -28.88 -25.95
CA ASN A 38 6.31 -28.72 -24.85
C ASN A 38 6.49 -27.28 -24.32
N GLN A 39 5.58 -26.35 -24.64
CA GLN A 39 5.58 -25.00 -24.10
C GLN A 39 4.38 -24.78 -23.17
N LYS A 40 4.68 -24.39 -21.93
CA LYS A 40 3.66 -23.98 -20.93
C LYS A 40 3.03 -22.65 -21.36
N VAL A 41 1.95 -22.69 -22.14
CA VAL A 41 1.18 -21.48 -22.50
C VAL A 41 0.14 -21.19 -21.42
N VAL A 42 0.31 -20.09 -20.70
CA VAL A 42 -0.72 -19.59 -19.76
C VAL A 42 -1.85 -18.94 -20.56
N LYS A 43 -3.05 -19.53 -20.50
CA LYS A 43 -4.25 -18.93 -21.12
C LYS A 43 -4.55 -17.58 -20.46
N LYS A 44 -4.25 -16.47 -21.14
CA LYS A 44 -4.64 -15.12 -20.70
C LYS A 44 -6.15 -14.99 -20.84
N PHE A 45 -6.89 -15.05 -19.73
CA PHE A 45 -8.35 -14.96 -19.76
C PHE A 45 -8.81 -13.54 -20.15
N PRO A 46 -9.48 -13.35 -21.32
CA PRO A 46 -9.90 -12.03 -21.79
C PRO A 46 -10.92 -11.35 -20.87
N TRP A 47 -11.77 -12.13 -20.19
CA TRP A 47 -12.83 -11.58 -19.36
C TRP A 47 -12.37 -10.93 -18.05
N LEU A 48 -11.13 -11.12 -17.60
CA LEU A 48 -10.60 -10.40 -16.45
C LEU A 48 -10.40 -8.93 -16.82
N LYS A 49 -10.17 -8.67 -18.12
CA LYS A 49 -10.23 -7.32 -18.68
C LYS A 49 -11.68 -6.84 -18.78
N ILE A 50 -12.61 -7.66 -19.28
CA ILE A 50 -14.03 -7.28 -19.42
C ILE A 50 -14.66 -6.97 -18.06
N PHE A 51 -14.54 -7.89 -17.10
CA PHE A 51 -14.97 -7.70 -15.71
C PHE A 51 -14.23 -6.54 -15.04
N GLY A 52 -12.94 -6.36 -15.32
CA GLY A 52 -12.19 -5.20 -14.84
C GLY A 52 -12.75 -3.88 -15.36
N TRP A 53 -13.10 -3.83 -16.65
CA TRP A 53 -13.73 -2.67 -17.30
C TRP A 53 -15.17 -2.44 -16.81
N LEU A 54 -15.94 -3.51 -16.61
CA LEU A 54 -17.31 -3.45 -16.11
C LEU A 54 -17.34 -3.00 -14.63
N LEU A 55 -16.44 -3.52 -13.80
CA LEU A 55 -16.23 -3.06 -12.44
C LEU A 55 -15.78 -1.60 -12.42
N PHE A 56 -14.87 -1.20 -13.31
CA PHE A 56 -14.43 0.18 -13.45
C PHE A 56 -15.58 1.10 -13.86
N SER A 57 -16.41 0.72 -14.84
CA SER A 57 -17.57 1.51 -15.24
C SER A 57 -18.62 1.60 -14.12
N ILE A 58 -18.88 0.52 -13.38
CA ILE A 58 -19.74 0.55 -12.20
C ILE A 58 -19.19 1.54 -11.16
N ILE A 59 -17.88 1.49 -10.89
CA ILE A 59 -17.24 2.40 -9.94
C ILE A 59 -17.38 3.85 -10.41
N VAL A 60 -17.15 4.14 -11.69
CA VAL A 60 -17.31 5.48 -12.26
C VAL A 60 -18.76 5.97 -12.16
N VAL A 61 -19.74 5.12 -12.50
CA VAL A 61 -21.17 5.46 -12.37
C VAL A 61 -21.53 5.70 -10.91
N LEU A 62 -21.07 4.84 -10.00
CA LEU A 62 -21.32 4.98 -8.56
C LEU A 62 -20.72 6.28 -8.01
N ILE A 63 -19.52 6.64 -8.47
CA ILE A 63 -18.87 7.92 -8.16
C ILE A 63 -19.75 9.09 -8.62
N PHE A 64 -20.21 9.09 -9.88
CA PHE A 64 -21.06 10.16 -10.41
C PHE A 64 -22.39 10.29 -9.64
N VAL A 65 -23.04 9.16 -9.33
CA VAL A 65 -24.31 9.13 -8.59
C VAL A 65 -24.16 9.63 -7.16
N LEU A 66 -23.10 9.23 -6.46
CA LEU A 66 -22.88 9.61 -5.05
C LEU A 66 -22.42 11.06 -4.89
N ILE A 67 -21.65 11.58 -5.84
CA ILE A 67 -21.06 12.92 -5.74
C ILE A 67 -22.05 14.01 -6.11
N LYS A 68 -22.92 13.76 -7.09
CA LYS A 68 -23.83 14.78 -7.67
C LYS A 68 -23.05 16.06 -8.03
N PRO A 69 -22.25 16.03 -9.11
CA PRO A 69 -21.43 17.19 -9.49
C PRO A 69 -22.32 18.41 -9.69
N ASP A 70 -22.00 19.49 -8.96
CA ASP A 70 -22.77 20.73 -8.93
C ASP A 70 -21.86 21.90 -9.34
N PHE A 71 -22.23 22.58 -10.42
CA PHE A 71 -21.52 23.73 -10.98
C PHE A 71 -22.41 24.99 -11.03
N GLN A 72 -23.54 25.00 -10.31
CA GLN A 72 -24.51 26.10 -10.39
C GLN A 72 -23.90 27.49 -10.10
N ASN A 73 -22.94 27.58 -9.17
CA ASN A 73 -22.28 28.83 -8.78
C ASN A 73 -20.92 29.04 -9.47
N PHE A 74 -20.66 28.40 -10.62
CA PHE A 74 -19.37 28.55 -11.32
C PHE A 74 -19.04 30.01 -11.70
N LYS A 75 -20.05 30.81 -12.04
CA LYS A 75 -19.87 32.26 -12.30
C LYS A 75 -19.41 33.03 -11.06
N HIS A 76 -19.95 32.71 -9.88
CA HIS A 76 -19.50 33.31 -8.62
C HIS A 76 -18.04 32.95 -8.34
N PHE A 77 -17.69 31.66 -8.49
CA PHE A 77 -16.31 31.20 -8.38
C PHE A 77 -15.35 31.93 -9.34
N GLN A 78 -15.73 32.08 -10.62
CA GLN A 78 -14.92 32.80 -11.60
C GLN A 78 -14.75 34.29 -11.24
N ASN A 79 -15.79 34.93 -10.70
CA ASN A 79 -15.69 36.31 -10.23
C ASN A 79 -14.81 36.42 -8.97
N SER A 80 -14.89 35.48 -8.03
CA SER A 80 -13.99 35.41 -6.88
C SER A 80 -12.52 35.23 -7.29
N LEU A 81 -12.25 34.48 -8.37
CA LEU A 81 -10.91 34.36 -8.93
C LEU A 81 -10.36 35.66 -9.52
N LYS A 82 -11.20 36.61 -9.97
CA LYS A 82 -10.73 37.92 -10.42
C LYS A 82 -10.14 38.74 -9.27
N HIS A 83 -10.75 38.64 -8.08
CA HIS A 83 -10.26 39.28 -6.87
C HIS A 83 -8.92 38.69 -6.35
N PHE A 84 -8.46 37.57 -6.91
CA PHE A 84 -7.21 36.90 -6.52
C PHE A 84 -5.96 37.77 -6.78
N PHE A 85 -6.02 38.67 -7.77
CA PHE A 85 -4.91 39.56 -8.14
C PHE A 85 -5.15 41.03 -7.74
N GLU A 86 -6.24 41.32 -7.02
CA GLU A 86 -6.55 42.70 -6.60
C GLU A 86 -5.73 43.11 -5.38
N TYR A 87 -5.25 44.35 -5.38
CA TYR A 87 -4.56 44.95 -4.23
C TYR A 87 -5.59 45.70 -3.37
N LYS A 88 -6.16 45.02 -2.38
CA LYS A 88 -7.16 45.60 -1.46
C LYS A 88 -6.74 45.45 0.00
N THR A 89 -6.97 46.50 0.79
CA THR A 89 -6.90 46.43 2.24
C THR A 89 -8.12 45.70 2.78
N ILE A 90 -7.94 44.93 3.85
CA ILE A 90 -9.01 44.08 4.39
C ILE A 90 -9.18 44.37 5.87
N GLN A 91 -10.44 44.44 6.30
CA GLN A 91 -10.80 44.49 7.71
C GLN A 91 -11.10 43.07 8.18
N ILE A 92 -10.32 42.58 9.15
CA ILE A 92 -10.57 41.28 9.80
C ILE A 92 -10.81 41.56 11.27
N GLY A 93 -12.05 41.36 11.72
CA GLY A 93 -12.49 41.84 13.03
C GLY A 93 -12.50 43.37 13.06
N GLY A 94 -11.63 43.95 13.90
CA GLY A 94 -11.46 45.41 14.03
C GLY A 94 -10.13 45.96 13.48
N ALA A 95 -9.26 45.11 12.93
CA ALA A 95 -7.95 45.52 12.40
C ALA A 95 -7.96 45.58 10.87
N THR A 96 -7.39 46.64 10.30
CA THR A 96 -7.12 46.77 8.87
C THR A 96 -5.74 46.20 8.56
N PHE A 97 -5.65 45.34 7.55
CA PHE A 97 -4.39 44.77 7.10
C PHE A 97 -4.09 45.19 5.68
N SER A 98 -2.90 45.76 5.48
CA SER A 98 -2.35 46.02 4.17
C SER A 98 -1.80 44.73 3.53
N PRO A 99 -1.78 44.62 2.18
CA PRO A 99 -1.17 43.46 1.51
C PRO A 99 0.29 43.21 1.91
N ALA A 100 1.06 44.28 2.18
CA ALA A 100 2.43 44.18 2.65
C ALA A 100 2.52 43.56 4.06
N GLU A 101 1.64 43.94 4.98
CA GLU A 101 1.55 43.33 6.32
C GLU A 101 1.15 41.85 6.21
N THR A 102 0.19 41.52 5.34
CA THR A 102 -0.18 40.12 5.09
C THR A 102 1.00 39.30 4.57
N PHE A 103 1.82 39.87 3.68
CA PHE A 103 3.05 39.23 3.21
C PHE A 103 4.06 39.02 4.35
N GLN A 104 4.29 40.02 5.21
CA GLN A 104 5.16 39.88 6.37
C GLN A 104 4.66 38.82 7.36
N ARG A 105 3.35 38.79 7.64
CA ARG A 105 2.73 37.75 8.47
C ARG A 105 2.85 36.37 7.83
N SER A 106 2.73 36.29 6.50
CA SER A 106 2.95 35.05 5.75
C SER A 106 4.38 34.54 5.96
N LEU A 107 5.40 35.40 5.87
CA LEU A 107 6.79 35.01 6.16
C LEU A 107 6.99 34.56 7.61
N LYS A 108 6.37 35.26 8.59
CA LYS A 108 6.42 34.87 10.00
C LYS A 108 5.82 33.49 10.23
N TYR A 109 4.60 33.24 9.74
CA TYR A 109 3.94 31.94 9.89
C TYR A 109 4.58 30.83 9.05
N LEU A 110 5.23 31.18 7.94
CA LEU A 110 6.06 30.25 7.19
C LEU A 110 7.29 29.83 7.99
N TRP A 111 7.94 30.77 8.70
CA TRP A 111 9.02 30.44 9.62
C TRP A 111 8.58 29.51 10.76
N THR A 112 7.40 29.72 11.37
CA THR A 112 6.87 28.80 12.40
C THR A 112 6.63 27.41 11.83
N THR A 113 6.07 27.34 10.61
CA THR A 113 5.81 26.10 9.86
C THR A 113 7.10 25.32 9.59
N ILE A 114 8.14 26.00 9.11
CA ILE A 114 9.48 25.42 8.88
C ILE A 114 10.06 24.90 10.19
N SER A 115 9.99 25.71 11.25
CA SER A 115 10.57 25.37 12.55
C SER A 115 9.99 24.08 13.13
N TYR A 116 8.66 23.96 13.17
CA TYR A 116 7.99 22.74 13.64
C TYR A 116 8.31 21.55 12.73
N SER A 117 8.42 21.78 11.42
CA SER A 117 8.72 20.73 10.45
C SER A 117 10.13 20.17 10.60
N ILE A 118 11.14 21.01 10.84
CA ILE A 118 12.54 20.57 10.96
C ILE A 118 12.72 19.77 12.25
N LEU A 119 12.28 20.31 13.38
CA LEU A 119 12.38 19.65 14.67
C LEU A 119 11.61 18.33 14.72
N GLY A 120 10.37 18.35 14.25
CA GLY A 120 9.55 17.15 14.17
C GLY A 120 10.18 16.09 13.25
N THR A 121 10.79 16.49 12.13
CA THR A 121 11.48 15.56 11.23
C THR A 121 12.70 14.92 11.85
N LEU A 122 13.53 15.68 12.55
CA LEU A 122 14.71 15.13 13.22
C LEU A 122 14.33 14.18 14.35
N LEU A 123 13.35 14.55 15.18
CA LEU A 123 12.84 13.67 16.24
C LEU A 123 12.19 12.40 15.68
N GLY A 124 11.38 12.54 14.62
CA GLY A 124 10.76 11.39 13.94
C GLY A 124 11.79 10.45 13.31
N ILE A 125 12.87 10.98 12.73
CA ILE A 125 13.99 10.19 12.20
C ILE A 125 14.67 9.42 13.35
N LEU A 126 14.95 10.10 14.46
CA LEU A 126 15.60 9.49 15.63
C LEU A 126 14.79 8.33 16.19
N ILE A 127 13.47 8.47 16.27
CA ILE A 127 12.55 7.44 16.78
C ILE A 127 12.35 6.29 15.77
N SER A 128 12.31 6.58 14.47
CA SER A 128 12.00 5.56 13.45
C SER A 128 13.14 4.59 13.17
N VAL A 129 14.40 5.01 13.29
CA VAL A 129 15.56 4.11 13.07
C VAL A 129 15.54 2.89 14.00
N PRO A 130 15.45 3.02 15.34
CA PRO A 130 15.39 1.87 16.24
C PRO A 130 14.10 1.05 16.04
N LEU A 131 12.95 1.70 15.84
CA LEU A 131 11.69 1.00 15.58
C LEU A 131 11.71 0.19 14.27
N ALA A 132 12.40 0.67 13.24
CA ALA A 132 12.56 -0.03 11.97
C ALA A 132 13.42 -1.29 12.12
N LEU A 133 14.51 -1.20 12.88
CA LEU A 133 15.35 -2.36 13.21
C LEU A 133 14.55 -3.41 14.00
N LEU A 134 13.74 -2.98 14.97
CA LEU A 134 12.86 -3.87 15.74
C LEU A 134 11.75 -4.50 14.88
N SER A 135 11.29 -3.78 13.87
CA SER A 135 10.22 -4.22 12.96
C SER A 135 10.72 -5.09 11.80
N SER A 136 12.02 -5.15 11.51
CA SER A 136 12.54 -5.91 10.38
C SER A 136 12.63 -7.41 10.66
N LYS A 137 12.11 -8.22 9.74
CA LYS A 137 12.11 -9.70 9.83
C LYS A 137 13.52 -10.28 9.66
N ASN A 138 14.41 -9.54 8.99
CA ASN A 138 15.76 -9.99 8.69
C ASN A 138 16.69 -9.79 9.90
N PHE A 139 16.48 -8.71 10.67
CA PHE A 139 17.23 -8.44 11.90
C PHE A 139 16.68 -9.25 13.07
N ILE A 140 15.37 -9.17 13.30
CA ILE A 140 14.70 -9.89 14.37
C ILE A 140 13.99 -11.10 13.79
N LYS A 141 14.61 -12.27 13.97
CA LYS A 141 14.06 -13.54 13.50
C LYS A 141 12.81 -13.97 14.28
N ASN A 142 12.67 -13.53 15.54
CA ASN A 142 11.53 -13.89 16.37
C ASN A 142 10.26 -13.15 15.92
N LYS A 143 9.30 -13.91 15.39
CA LYS A 143 8.00 -13.41 14.95
C LYS A 143 7.22 -12.68 16.06
N PHE A 144 7.39 -13.10 17.31
CA PHE A 144 6.70 -12.49 18.45
C PHE A 144 7.23 -11.11 18.82
N ILE A 145 8.38 -10.70 18.28
CA ILE A 145 8.94 -9.37 18.53
C ILE A 145 8.61 -8.45 17.35
N TYR A 146 9.02 -8.79 16.12
CA TYR A 146 8.84 -7.85 15.00
C TYR A 146 7.37 -7.65 14.59
N MET A 147 6.50 -8.65 14.80
CA MET A 147 5.11 -8.56 14.37
C MET A 147 4.29 -7.58 15.23
N PRO A 148 4.36 -7.59 16.57
CA PRO A 148 3.74 -6.55 17.39
C PRO A 148 4.19 -5.14 17.03
N PHE A 149 5.50 -4.91 16.85
CA PHE A 149 6.01 -3.59 16.43
C PHE A 149 5.39 -3.15 15.10
N ARG A 150 5.30 -4.03 14.09
CA ARG A 150 4.62 -3.70 12.83
C ARG A 150 3.15 -3.35 13.01
N ILE A 151 2.42 -4.10 13.83
CA ILE A 151 0.99 -3.87 14.08
C ILE A 151 0.81 -2.51 14.78
N ILE A 152 1.58 -2.27 15.84
CA ILE A 152 1.56 -1.01 16.59
C ILE A 152 1.83 0.17 15.67
N MET A 153 2.88 0.09 14.84
CA MET A 153 3.19 1.16 13.88
C MET A 153 2.11 1.35 12.82
N SER A 154 1.44 0.27 12.37
CA SER A 154 0.33 0.37 11.44
C SER A 154 -0.90 1.05 12.07
N ILE A 155 -1.17 0.78 13.36
CA ILE A 155 -2.23 1.45 14.12
C ILE A 155 -1.92 2.95 14.26
N PHE A 156 -0.72 3.31 14.74
CA PHE A 156 -0.32 4.71 14.88
C PHE A 156 -0.40 5.47 13.55
N ARG A 157 0.02 4.82 12.45
CA ARG A 157 -0.06 5.37 11.10
C ARG A 157 -1.50 5.57 10.61
N SER A 158 -2.44 4.79 11.13
CA SER A 158 -3.85 4.85 10.72
C SER A 158 -4.57 6.05 11.32
N VAL A 159 -4.15 6.50 12.50
CA VAL A 159 -4.69 7.68 13.16
C VAL A 159 -4.25 8.95 12.40
N PRO A 160 -5.19 9.80 11.95
CA PRO A 160 -4.86 11.07 11.30
C PRO A 160 -4.07 11.98 12.25
N PRO A 161 -3.02 12.69 11.81
CA PRO A 161 -2.13 13.30 12.77
C PRO A 161 -2.71 14.55 13.44
N ILE A 162 -3.76 15.16 12.88
CA ILE A 162 -4.56 16.17 13.57
C ILE A 162 -5.12 15.66 14.90
N VAL A 163 -5.52 14.38 14.96
CA VAL A 163 -6.04 13.79 16.20
C VAL A 163 -4.94 13.77 17.26
N PHE A 164 -3.70 13.42 16.89
CA PHE A 164 -2.55 13.53 17.79
C PHE A 164 -2.30 14.97 18.24
N ALA A 165 -2.50 15.97 17.37
CA ALA A 165 -2.36 17.38 17.75
C ALA A 165 -3.34 17.77 18.87
N PHE A 166 -4.61 17.37 18.79
CA PHE A 166 -5.57 17.60 19.87
C PHE A 166 -5.19 16.84 21.14
N MET A 167 -4.81 15.56 21.02
CA MET A 167 -4.41 14.76 22.19
C MET A 167 -3.22 15.39 22.92
N PHE A 168 -2.18 15.79 22.20
CA PHE A 168 -0.99 16.40 22.79
C PHE A 168 -1.24 17.83 23.29
N TYR A 169 -2.18 18.57 22.71
CA TYR A 169 -2.56 19.91 23.18
C TYR A 169 -3.09 19.91 24.63
N PHE A 170 -3.69 18.81 25.10
CA PHE A 170 -4.12 18.69 26.50
C PHE A 170 -2.97 18.46 27.49
N VAL A 171 -1.80 18.06 27.01
CA VAL A 171 -0.63 17.74 27.84
C VAL A 171 0.47 18.79 27.71
N LEU A 172 0.59 19.42 26.55
CA LEU A 172 1.75 20.21 26.12
C LEU A 172 1.32 21.59 25.58
N SER A 173 2.26 22.52 25.49
CA SER A 173 2.05 23.80 24.78
C SER A 173 1.71 23.58 23.30
N LYS A 174 1.06 24.55 22.65
CA LYS A 174 0.65 24.45 21.23
C LYS A 174 1.84 24.14 20.31
N SER A 175 2.97 24.82 20.51
CA SER A 175 4.20 24.66 19.73
C SER A 175 4.83 23.28 19.91
N LEU A 176 4.86 22.78 21.15
CA LEU A 176 5.46 21.48 21.46
C LEU A 176 4.54 20.35 21.01
N ALA A 177 3.22 20.50 21.17
CA ALA A 177 2.22 19.57 20.64
C ALA A 177 2.35 19.45 19.11
N ALA A 178 2.52 20.56 18.39
CA ALA A 178 2.75 20.56 16.95
C ALA A 178 3.99 19.73 16.56
N THR A 179 5.11 20.01 17.23
CA THR A 179 6.40 19.36 16.96
C THR A 179 6.34 17.85 17.25
N ILE A 180 5.73 17.45 18.36
CA ILE A 180 5.59 16.04 18.75
C ILE A 180 4.61 15.30 17.83
N THR A 181 3.48 15.91 17.45
CA THR A 181 2.58 15.34 16.44
C THR A 181 3.30 15.04 15.14
N ILE A 182 4.09 16.00 14.65
CA ILE A 182 4.89 15.81 13.44
C ILE A 182 5.91 14.69 13.63
N ALA A 183 6.61 14.66 14.78
CA ALA A 183 7.58 13.61 15.07
C ALA A 183 6.95 12.22 15.09
N PHE A 184 5.79 12.05 15.73
CA PHE A 184 5.05 10.79 15.76
C PHE A 184 4.58 10.38 14.36
N PHE A 185 4.07 11.33 13.57
CA PHE A 185 3.66 11.07 12.20
C PHE A 185 4.82 10.56 11.35
N ILE A 186 5.96 11.23 11.39
CA ILE A 186 7.17 10.85 10.63
C ILE A 186 7.72 9.53 11.13
N ALA A 187 7.76 9.32 12.46
CA ALA A 187 8.17 8.06 13.05
C ALA A 187 7.32 6.90 12.50
N SER A 188 6.00 7.09 12.39
CA SER A 188 5.08 6.08 11.87
C SER A 188 5.28 5.74 10.38
N LEU A 189 5.55 6.75 9.55
CA LEU A 189 5.76 6.57 8.11
C LEU A 189 7.15 6.01 7.81
N MET A 190 8.18 6.61 8.39
CA MET A 190 9.57 6.29 8.07
C MET A 190 9.97 4.92 8.62
N THR A 191 9.42 4.50 9.77
CA THR A 191 9.62 3.14 10.28
C THR A 191 9.21 2.11 9.23
N LYS A 192 8.08 2.33 8.55
CA LYS A 192 7.59 1.42 7.51
C LYS A 192 8.52 1.35 6.31
N TRP A 193 8.90 2.49 5.75
CA TRP A 193 9.81 2.50 4.61
C TRP A 193 11.17 1.88 4.93
N LEU A 194 11.71 2.18 6.12
CA LEU A 194 12.98 1.61 6.56
C LEU A 194 12.90 0.11 6.79
N TYR A 195 11.89 -0.42 7.50
CA TYR A 195 11.85 -1.86 7.74
C TYR A 195 11.56 -2.63 6.45
N GLU A 196 10.79 -2.07 5.50
CA GLU A 196 10.54 -2.68 4.18
C GLU A 196 11.83 -2.76 3.36
N ASP A 197 12.63 -1.69 3.35
CA ASP A 197 13.95 -1.71 2.72
C ASP A 197 14.89 -2.73 3.38
N LEU A 198 14.96 -2.73 4.71
CA LEU A 198 15.77 -3.69 5.48
C LEU A 198 15.35 -5.14 5.25
N ASP A 199 14.06 -5.37 5.02
CA ASP A 199 13.49 -6.68 4.68
C ASP A 199 13.88 -7.15 3.27
N THR A 200 14.34 -6.24 2.40
CA THR A 200 14.85 -6.53 1.05
C THR A 200 16.36 -6.50 0.93
N TYR A 201 17.07 -5.93 1.91
CA TYR A 201 18.52 -5.86 1.94
C TYR A 201 19.17 -7.25 1.91
N ASP A 202 20.22 -7.42 1.09
CA ASP A 202 20.98 -8.66 1.00
C ASP A 202 22.04 -8.75 2.11
N PHE A 203 21.92 -9.77 2.96
CA PHE A 203 22.81 -10.00 4.08
C PHE A 203 24.10 -10.75 3.71
N SER A 204 24.32 -11.07 2.44
CA SER A 204 25.55 -11.71 1.96
C SER A 204 26.81 -11.00 2.45
N THR A 205 26.87 -9.67 2.29
CA THR A 205 28.01 -8.84 2.70
C THR A 205 28.18 -8.82 4.22
N TYR A 206 27.07 -8.72 4.96
CA TYR A 206 27.08 -8.73 6.43
C TYR A 206 27.57 -10.07 6.99
N ASN A 207 27.14 -11.19 6.39
CA ASN A 207 27.55 -12.53 6.79
C ASN A 207 29.01 -12.82 6.40
N ALA A 208 29.47 -12.33 5.25
CA ALA A 208 30.87 -12.44 4.83
C ALA A 208 31.81 -11.75 5.83
N ILE A 209 31.47 -10.52 6.26
CA ILE A 209 32.29 -9.78 7.24
C ILE A 209 32.36 -10.53 8.58
N GLN A 210 31.26 -11.16 9.02
CA GLN A 210 31.27 -12.02 10.21
C GLN A 210 32.06 -13.31 10.01
N ALA A 211 32.07 -13.89 8.81
CA ALA A 211 32.85 -15.09 8.50
C ALA A 211 34.36 -14.84 8.62
N PHE A 212 34.81 -13.59 8.41
CA PHE A 212 36.18 -13.15 8.71
C PHE A 212 36.48 -12.96 10.21
N GLY A 213 35.56 -13.31 11.11
CA GLY A 213 35.73 -13.21 12.56
C GLY A 213 35.36 -11.84 13.17
N ASN A 214 34.82 -10.91 12.39
CA ASN A 214 34.41 -9.60 12.91
C ASN A 214 33.13 -9.67 13.75
N ASN A 215 33.07 -8.85 14.80
CA ASN A 215 31.88 -8.72 15.64
C ASN A 215 30.69 -8.13 14.85
N LYS A 216 29.46 -8.42 15.30
CA LYS A 216 28.19 -7.98 14.68
C LYS A 216 28.09 -6.47 14.51
N ILE A 217 28.66 -5.70 15.44
CA ILE A 217 28.66 -4.22 15.38
C ILE A 217 29.54 -3.74 14.23
N ILE A 218 30.74 -4.32 14.07
CA ILE A 218 31.67 -3.98 12.99
C ILE A 218 31.05 -4.37 11.65
N ALA A 219 30.47 -5.57 11.56
CA ALA A 219 29.74 -6.02 10.37
C ALA A 219 28.56 -5.08 10.04
N PHE A 220 27.81 -4.62 11.04
CA PHE A 220 26.70 -3.68 10.85
C PHE A 220 27.19 -2.33 10.34
N ASN A 221 28.21 -1.75 10.98
CA ASN A 221 28.76 -0.43 10.64
C ASN A 221 29.35 -0.40 9.23
N ASN A 222 29.92 -1.52 8.75
CA ASN A 222 30.59 -1.57 7.45
C ASN A 222 29.68 -2.00 6.30
N SER A 223 28.63 -2.78 6.55
CA SER A 223 27.73 -3.24 5.48
C SER A 223 26.37 -2.54 5.50
N ILE A 224 25.70 -2.51 6.65
CA ILE A 224 24.30 -2.10 6.77
C ILE A 224 24.18 -0.60 6.98
N LEU A 225 24.96 -0.03 7.90
CA LEU A 225 24.89 1.40 8.25
C LEU A 225 25.11 2.33 7.03
N PRO A 226 26.06 2.07 6.10
CA PRO A 226 26.26 2.93 4.94
C PRO A 226 25.06 2.89 3.98
N TYR A 227 24.41 1.74 3.87
CA TYR A 227 23.15 1.59 3.12
C TYR A 227 22.01 2.34 3.81
N LEU A 228 21.84 2.13 5.12
CA LEU A 228 20.81 2.77 5.94
C LEU A 228 20.92 4.29 5.94
N ILE A 229 22.10 4.87 6.11
CA ILE A 229 22.30 6.33 6.11
C ILE A 229 21.79 6.94 4.80
N LYS A 230 22.10 6.32 3.65
CA LYS A 230 21.60 6.80 2.35
C LYS A 230 20.07 6.75 2.24
N ARG A 231 19.42 5.79 2.91
CA ARG A 231 17.94 5.69 2.96
C ARG A 231 17.34 6.66 3.97
N ILE A 232 17.92 6.78 5.15
CA ILE A 232 17.51 7.73 6.19
C ILE A 232 17.53 9.16 5.66
N VAL A 233 18.61 9.60 5.00
CA VAL A 233 18.67 10.96 4.44
C VAL A 233 17.65 11.14 3.32
N SER A 234 17.51 10.16 2.42
CA SER A 234 16.54 10.23 1.32
C SER A 234 15.10 10.29 1.82
N TYR A 235 14.73 9.45 2.79
CA TYR A 235 13.40 9.43 3.40
C TYR A 235 13.17 10.62 4.31
N GLY A 236 14.21 11.14 4.97
CA GLY A 236 14.17 12.34 5.78
C GLY A 236 13.81 13.57 4.94
N LEU A 237 14.49 13.79 3.81
CA LEU A 237 14.17 14.91 2.90
C LEU A 237 12.76 14.80 2.30
N TYR A 238 12.35 13.59 1.92
CA TYR A 238 11.00 13.35 1.43
C TYR A 238 9.94 13.60 2.53
N SER A 239 10.20 13.14 3.75
CA SER A 239 9.32 13.36 4.91
C SER A 239 9.23 14.84 5.25
N PHE A 240 10.35 15.55 5.24
CA PHE A 240 10.42 16.99 5.48
C PHE A 240 9.52 17.77 4.52
N GLU A 241 9.63 17.48 3.21
CA GLU A 241 8.78 18.09 2.17
C GLU A 241 7.28 17.86 2.45
N MET A 242 6.91 16.63 2.83
CA MET A 242 5.52 16.31 3.16
C MET A 242 5.05 17.02 4.43
N VAL A 243 5.92 17.13 5.42
CA VAL A 243 5.61 17.66 6.74
C VAL A 243 5.41 19.16 6.70
N VAL A 244 6.14 19.90 5.87
CA VAL A 244 5.88 21.34 5.67
C VAL A 244 4.45 21.56 5.16
N ARG A 245 3.96 20.73 4.25
CA ARG A 245 2.56 20.81 3.78
C ARG A 245 1.57 20.44 4.87
N PHE A 246 1.91 19.42 5.64
CA PHE A 246 1.10 18.97 6.77
C PHE A 246 1.06 20.00 7.91
N ALA A 247 2.15 20.72 8.16
CA ALA A 247 2.22 21.77 9.16
C ALA A 247 1.25 22.91 8.84
N ALA A 248 1.04 23.25 7.55
CA ALA A 248 -0.03 24.18 7.17
C ALA A 248 -1.43 23.70 7.62
N ILE A 249 -1.66 22.39 7.67
CA ILE A 249 -2.93 21.80 8.11
C ILE A 249 -3.14 21.96 9.64
N LEU A 250 -2.07 22.03 10.44
CA LEU A 250 -2.19 22.18 11.90
C LEU A 250 -2.89 23.48 12.34
N SER A 251 -2.91 24.50 11.48
CA SER A 251 -3.69 25.74 11.68
C SER A 251 -5.14 25.52 12.05
N VAL A 252 -5.74 24.49 11.47
CA VAL A 252 -7.13 24.09 11.68
C VAL A 252 -7.39 23.65 13.13
N VAL A 253 -6.36 23.20 13.83
CA VAL A 253 -6.40 22.78 15.25
C VAL A 253 -6.12 23.97 16.19
N GLY A 254 -5.95 25.18 15.65
CA GLY A 254 -5.62 26.38 16.41
C GLY A 254 -4.13 26.52 16.76
N ILE A 255 -3.25 25.82 16.00
CA ILE A 255 -1.79 25.93 16.08
C ILE A 255 -1.30 26.90 15.00
N GLU A 256 -0.57 27.94 15.40
CA GLU A 256 -0.16 29.01 14.49
C GLU A 256 0.88 28.53 13.45
N THR A 257 0.47 28.50 12.19
CA THR A 257 1.25 28.09 11.01
C THR A 257 0.77 28.86 9.80
N ILE A 258 1.44 28.72 8.65
CA ILE A 258 1.05 29.43 7.41
C ILE A 258 -0.40 29.17 7.00
N GLY A 259 -0.96 28.03 7.40
CA GLY A 259 -2.35 27.71 7.11
C GLY A 259 -3.36 28.56 7.85
N THR A 260 -3.00 29.32 8.89
CA THR A 260 -3.94 30.23 9.57
C THR A 260 -4.49 31.27 8.60
N LEU A 261 -3.64 31.75 7.68
CA LEU A 261 -3.99 32.65 6.58
C LEU A 261 -4.76 31.97 5.45
N LEU A 262 -4.88 30.63 5.49
CA LEU A 262 -5.58 29.81 4.50
C LEU A 262 -6.91 29.23 5.02
N THR A 263 -7.33 29.62 6.24
CA THR A 263 -8.60 29.18 6.84
C THR A 263 -9.79 30.03 6.41
N ASP A 264 -11.01 29.58 6.71
CA ASP A 264 -12.29 30.18 6.27
C ASP A 264 -12.43 31.68 6.59
N GLN A 265 -11.74 32.19 7.62
CA GLN A 265 -11.70 33.63 7.93
C GLN A 265 -11.13 34.48 6.78
N TYR A 266 -10.21 33.91 5.99
CA TYR A 266 -9.55 34.57 4.87
C TYR A 266 -10.12 34.13 3.50
N ALA A 267 -10.97 33.10 3.47
CA ALA A 267 -11.57 32.56 2.24
C ALA A 267 -12.99 33.10 1.95
N THR A 268 -13.30 34.29 2.44
CA THR A 268 -14.54 35.01 2.08
C THR A 268 -14.33 35.81 0.79
N THR A 269 -15.40 36.10 0.05
CA THR A 269 -15.37 36.78 -1.27
C THR A 269 -14.56 38.07 -1.29
N ASN A 270 -14.54 38.81 -0.18
CA ASN A 270 -13.80 40.07 -0.05
C ASN A 270 -12.31 39.89 0.34
N ASN A 271 -11.94 38.70 0.82
CA ASN A 271 -10.64 38.43 1.44
C ASN A 271 -9.67 37.64 0.54
N PHE A 272 -10.09 37.35 -0.70
CA PHE A 272 -9.34 36.53 -1.69
C PHE A 272 -7.95 37.07 -2.03
N SER A 273 -7.76 38.39 -1.97
CA SER A 273 -6.46 39.03 -2.21
C SER A 273 -5.43 38.67 -1.14
N HIS A 274 -5.80 38.59 0.14
CA HIS A 274 -4.88 38.16 1.20
C HIS A 274 -4.63 36.64 1.18
N LEU A 275 -5.65 35.86 0.82
CA LEU A 275 -5.51 34.42 0.59
C LEU A 275 -4.49 34.12 -0.53
N SER A 276 -4.51 34.90 -1.62
CA SER A 276 -3.59 34.71 -2.74
C SER A 276 -2.14 34.97 -2.36
N ILE A 277 -1.87 35.98 -1.51
CA ILE A 277 -0.53 36.27 -0.99
C ILE A 277 0.02 35.08 -0.18
N ALA A 278 -0.80 34.51 0.70
CA ALA A 278 -0.42 33.33 1.49
C ALA A 278 -0.20 32.09 0.60
N LEU A 279 -0.97 31.92 -0.48
CA LEU A 279 -0.78 30.84 -1.45
C LEU A 279 0.50 31.02 -2.27
N TRP A 280 0.77 32.23 -2.78
CA TRP A 280 1.97 32.53 -3.56
C TRP A 280 3.25 32.39 -2.74
N THR A 281 3.24 32.84 -1.48
CA THR A 281 4.37 32.63 -0.56
C THR A 281 4.63 31.15 -0.32
N LEU A 282 3.57 30.35 -0.13
CA LEU A 282 3.70 28.90 0.04
C LEU A 282 4.18 28.20 -1.24
N ILE A 283 3.67 28.58 -2.42
CA ILE A 283 4.14 28.04 -3.71
C ILE A 283 5.62 28.37 -3.92
N ALA A 284 6.02 29.63 -3.73
CA ALA A 284 7.40 30.06 -3.86
C ALA A 284 8.32 29.26 -2.92
N PHE A 285 7.92 29.10 -1.66
CA PHE A 285 8.69 28.30 -0.71
C PHE A 285 8.77 26.81 -1.09
N MET A 286 7.67 26.21 -1.53
CA MET A 286 7.67 24.80 -1.97
C MET A 286 8.54 24.58 -3.19
N THR A 287 8.56 25.53 -4.14
CA THR A 287 9.47 25.46 -5.29
C THR A 287 10.94 25.54 -4.85
N LEU A 288 11.26 26.45 -3.90
CA LEU A 288 12.59 26.56 -3.32
C LEU A 288 12.99 25.27 -2.59
N LEU A 289 12.10 24.68 -1.80
CA LEU A 289 12.33 23.40 -1.13
C LEU A 289 12.59 22.25 -2.11
N GLU A 290 11.90 22.21 -3.25
CA GLU A 290 12.11 21.17 -4.25
C GLU A 290 13.48 21.34 -4.94
N VAL A 291 13.88 22.57 -5.25
CA VAL A 291 15.23 22.90 -5.75
C VAL A 291 16.29 22.51 -4.72
N PHE A 292 16.10 22.86 -3.45
CA PHE A 292 16.99 22.50 -2.36
C PHE A 292 17.15 20.99 -2.22
N ASN A 293 16.04 20.24 -2.24
CA ASN A 293 16.05 18.77 -2.21
C ASN A 293 16.80 18.17 -3.41
N PHE A 294 16.64 18.74 -4.61
CA PHE A 294 17.37 18.32 -5.80
C PHE A 294 18.89 18.54 -5.65
N VAL A 295 19.30 19.72 -5.16
CA VAL A 295 20.70 20.06 -4.91
C VAL A 295 21.32 19.08 -3.91
N ILE A 296 20.66 18.81 -2.79
CA ILE A 296 21.17 17.87 -1.79
C ILE A 296 21.30 16.47 -2.40
N LYS A 297 20.28 15.96 -3.10
CA LYS A 297 20.37 14.62 -3.70
C LYS A 297 21.55 14.51 -4.67
N LYS A 298 21.69 15.48 -5.58
CA LYS A 298 22.72 15.47 -6.62
C LYS A 298 24.14 15.60 -6.08
N TYR A 299 24.36 16.50 -5.12
CA TYR A 299 25.72 16.83 -4.64
C TYR A 299 26.11 16.07 -3.37
N PHE A 300 25.15 15.64 -2.53
CA PHE A 300 25.42 15.00 -1.24
C PHE A 300 25.27 13.49 -1.26
N LEU A 301 24.23 12.96 -1.95
CA LEU A 301 23.89 11.54 -1.92
C LEU A 301 24.40 10.75 -3.13
N GLU A 302 24.29 11.33 -4.33
CA GLU A 302 24.57 10.64 -5.61
C GLU A 302 25.93 11.01 -6.22
N TYR A 303 26.74 11.84 -5.54
CA TYR A 303 28.05 12.19 -6.06
C TYR A 303 28.96 10.96 -6.11
N THR A 304 29.16 10.45 -7.34
CA THR A 304 30.22 9.50 -7.65
C THR A 304 31.46 10.33 -7.97
N PRO A 305 32.55 10.25 -7.18
CA PRO A 305 33.78 10.89 -7.57
C PRO A 305 34.20 10.35 -8.94
N LYS A 306 34.63 11.23 -9.84
CA LYS A 306 35.33 10.79 -11.06
C LYS A 306 36.46 9.87 -10.64
N HIS A 307 36.65 8.76 -11.37
CA HIS A 307 37.77 7.86 -11.11
C HIS A 307 39.07 8.69 -11.13
N PRO A 308 39.87 8.64 -10.06
CA PRO A 308 41.10 9.40 -10.00
C PRO A 308 42.03 8.89 -11.10
N THR A 309 42.65 9.82 -11.83
CA THR A 309 43.62 9.50 -12.87
C THR A 309 44.97 9.25 -12.21
N ILE A 310 45.47 8.03 -12.32
CA ILE A 310 46.78 7.62 -11.80
C ILE A 310 47.75 7.59 -12.97
N ASP A 311 48.88 8.27 -12.81
CA ASP A 311 50.00 8.14 -13.74
C ASP A 311 50.91 7.02 -13.23
N GLU A 312 50.82 5.85 -13.87
CA GLU A 312 51.50 4.62 -13.45
C GLU A 312 53.04 4.72 -13.49
N LYS A 313 53.57 5.73 -14.19
CA LYS A 313 55.02 5.99 -14.33
C LYS A 313 55.67 6.59 -13.08
N LEU A 314 54.90 7.12 -12.15
CA LEU A 314 55.43 7.75 -10.93
C LEU A 314 55.71 6.71 -9.82
N PRO A 315 56.70 6.93 -8.94
CA PRO A 315 56.89 6.09 -7.76
C PRO A 315 55.67 6.11 -6.83
N LEU A 316 55.39 4.97 -6.16
CA LEU A 316 54.18 4.72 -5.36
C LEU A 316 53.85 5.86 -4.38
N ASN A 317 54.85 6.45 -3.72
CA ASN A 317 54.65 7.57 -2.79
C ASN A 317 54.06 8.82 -3.47
N LYS A 318 54.53 9.15 -4.69
CA LYS A 318 54.00 10.26 -5.49
C LYS A 318 52.63 9.94 -6.07
N GLN A 319 52.37 8.67 -6.42
CA GLN A 319 51.02 8.22 -6.80
C GLN A 319 50.04 8.42 -5.63
N ILE A 320 50.40 8.01 -4.41
CA ILE A 320 49.57 8.20 -3.21
C ILE A 320 49.33 9.69 -2.93
N GLU A 321 50.34 10.55 -3.11
CA GLU A 321 50.19 12.00 -2.92
C GLU A 321 49.26 12.64 -3.97
N SER A 322 49.38 12.24 -5.24
CA SER A 322 48.48 12.68 -6.31
C SER A 322 47.04 12.24 -6.05
N LEU A 323 46.84 11.00 -5.59
CA LEU A 323 45.55 10.47 -5.17
C LEU A 323 44.96 11.26 -4.00
N LYS A 324 45.78 11.62 -3.00
CA LYS A 324 45.34 12.47 -1.87
C LYS A 324 44.91 13.86 -2.33
N LYS A 325 45.61 14.49 -3.29
CA LYS A 325 45.26 15.80 -3.87
C LYS A 325 43.96 15.74 -4.70
N GLN A 326 43.71 14.63 -5.40
CA GLN A 326 42.51 14.43 -6.21
C GLN A 326 41.26 14.03 -5.39
N ARG A 327 41.39 13.75 -4.08
CA ARG A 327 40.22 13.44 -3.25
C ARG A 327 39.29 14.66 -3.19
N PRO A 328 38.01 14.53 -3.59
CA PRO A 328 37.10 15.66 -3.54
C PRO A 328 36.91 16.10 -2.08
N LYS A 329 37.13 17.39 -1.80
CA LYS A 329 36.94 18.01 -0.47
C LYS A 329 35.46 18.16 -0.08
N ILE A 330 34.60 17.21 -0.49
CA ILE A 330 33.16 17.19 -0.19
C ILE A 330 32.90 17.10 1.31
N TYR A 331 33.83 16.56 2.10
CA TYR A 331 33.71 16.51 3.55
C TYR A 331 33.51 17.91 4.16
N ILE A 332 34.10 18.96 3.58
CA ILE A 332 33.94 20.35 4.05
C ILE A 332 32.47 20.78 3.92
N TRP A 333 31.86 20.55 2.76
CA TRP A 333 30.45 20.83 2.52
C TRP A 333 29.53 20.01 3.44
N LYS A 334 29.93 18.78 3.79
CA LYS A 334 29.20 17.99 4.80
C LYS A 334 29.26 18.64 6.18
N ILE A 335 30.44 19.10 6.61
CA ILE A 335 30.62 19.77 7.90
C ILE A 335 29.81 21.07 7.93
N VAL A 336 29.94 21.92 6.91
CA VAL A 336 29.18 23.19 6.81
C VAL A 336 27.68 22.94 6.86
N PHE A 337 27.19 21.93 6.13
CA PHE A 337 25.78 21.56 6.16
C PHE A 337 25.33 21.13 7.56
N TRP A 338 26.09 20.29 8.26
CA TRP A 338 25.77 19.88 9.63
C TRP A 338 25.80 21.05 10.61
N ILE A 339 26.77 21.96 10.50
CA ILE A 339 26.84 23.18 11.32
C ILE A 339 25.60 24.04 11.07
N ALA A 340 25.24 24.28 9.81
CA ALA A 340 24.05 25.06 9.45
C ALA A 340 22.77 24.40 9.98
N LEU A 341 22.66 23.08 9.89
CA LEU A 341 21.51 22.32 10.38
C LEU A 341 21.42 22.38 11.92
N ILE A 342 22.54 22.24 12.63
CA ILE A 342 22.60 22.36 14.09
C ILE A 342 22.26 23.78 14.54
N ALA A 343 22.86 24.79 13.91
CA ALA A 343 22.56 26.20 14.19
C ALA A 343 21.07 26.49 13.99
N LEU A 344 20.49 26.00 12.91
CA LEU A 344 19.08 26.16 12.64
C LEU A 344 18.21 25.46 13.69
N VAL A 345 18.56 24.24 14.11
CA VAL A 345 17.86 23.54 15.20
C VAL A 345 17.91 24.35 16.50
N ILE A 346 19.08 24.87 16.87
CA ILE A 346 19.24 25.71 18.07
C ILE A 346 18.34 26.95 17.99
N VAL A 347 18.35 27.66 16.86
CA VAL A 347 17.50 28.84 16.63
C VAL A 347 16.01 28.47 16.75
N THR A 348 15.58 27.35 16.17
CA THR A 348 14.18 26.91 16.26
C THR A 348 13.76 26.60 17.69
N ILE A 349 14.62 25.93 18.47
CA ILE A 349 14.36 25.62 19.89
C ILE A 349 14.28 26.91 20.71
N ALA A 350 15.18 27.85 20.47
CA ALA A 350 15.25 29.10 21.22
C ALA A 350 14.09 30.06 20.92
N THR A 351 13.62 30.12 19.67
CA THR A 351 12.66 31.14 19.22
C THR A 351 11.21 30.68 19.14
N GLN A 352 10.94 29.39 18.92
CA GLN A 352 9.59 28.89 18.59
C GLN A 352 8.99 27.90 19.59
N ILE A 353 9.81 27.29 20.46
CA ILE A 353 9.33 26.24 21.37
C ILE A 353 9.11 26.80 22.78
N GLU A 354 7.86 26.82 23.21
CA GLU A 354 7.54 26.98 24.62
C GLU A 354 7.56 25.64 25.36
N TRP A 355 8.51 25.47 26.27
CA TRP A 355 8.64 24.29 27.14
C TRP A 355 7.71 24.37 28.36
N LYS A 356 6.39 24.34 28.12
CA LYS A 356 5.37 24.36 29.18
C LYS A 356 4.54 23.08 29.13
N ILE A 357 4.36 22.47 30.30
CA ILE A 357 3.44 21.34 30.52
C ILE A 357 2.08 21.89 30.98
N ALA A 358 1.01 21.20 30.61
CA ALA A 358 -0.35 21.61 30.97
C ALA A 358 -0.63 21.51 32.47
N ASN A 359 -1.55 22.34 32.94
CA ASN A 359 -1.99 22.36 34.34
C ASN A 359 -2.62 21.01 34.77
N LYS A 360 -2.60 20.70 36.07
CA LYS A 360 -3.17 19.46 36.64
C LYS A 360 -4.60 19.16 36.16
N VAL A 361 -5.43 20.20 35.99
CA VAL A 361 -6.80 20.06 35.47
C VAL A 361 -6.81 19.48 34.06
N LYS A 362 -6.05 20.06 33.12
CA LYS A 362 -5.95 19.56 31.74
C LYS A 362 -5.36 18.14 31.69
N LEU A 363 -4.37 17.85 32.54
CA LEU A 363 -3.80 16.50 32.66
C LEU A 363 -4.83 15.48 33.18
N ASN A 364 -5.71 15.86 34.11
CA ASN A 364 -6.79 14.99 34.58
C ASN A 364 -7.82 14.73 33.48
N PHE A 365 -8.21 15.77 32.72
CA PHE A 365 -9.04 15.60 31.53
C PHE A 365 -8.40 14.67 30.50
N PHE A 366 -7.11 14.82 30.24
CA PHE A 366 -6.36 13.93 29.36
C PHE A 366 -6.38 12.48 29.86
N LYS A 367 -6.09 12.25 31.15
CA LYS A 367 -6.13 10.90 31.75
C LYS A 367 -7.52 10.26 31.63
N ASN A 368 -8.58 11.02 31.88
CA ASN A 368 -9.96 10.54 31.74
C ASN A 368 -10.30 10.24 30.28
N GLY A 369 -9.93 11.14 29.36
CA GLY A 369 -10.08 10.92 27.93
C GLY A 369 -9.36 9.66 27.48
N MET A 370 -8.09 9.45 27.90
CA MET A 370 -7.31 8.26 27.54
C MET A 370 -7.98 6.97 27.99
N LYS A 371 -8.60 6.95 29.19
CA LYS A 371 -9.39 5.79 29.63
C LYS A 371 -10.57 5.54 28.70
N LYS A 372 -11.32 6.59 28.34
CA LYS A 372 -12.46 6.49 27.42
C LYS A 372 -12.06 6.07 26.00
N LEU A 373 -10.87 6.46 25.54
CA LEU A 373 -10.35 6.11 24.22
C LEU A 373 -10.19 4.59 24.04
N PHE A 374 -9.95 3.84 25.12
CA PHE A 374 -9.87 2.37 25.09
C PHE A 374 -11.22 1.68 25.31
N SER A 375 -12.29 2.42 25.57
CA SER A 375 -13.66 1.92 25.72
C SER A 375 -14.58 2.56 24.67
N PRO A 376 -14.54 2.09 23.40
CA PRO A 376 -15.34 2.66 22.32
C PRO A 376 -16.84 2.49 22.56
N ASP A 377 -17.62 3.52 22.22
CA ASP A 377 -19.08 3.47 22.28
C ASP A 377 -19.62 2.61 21.11
N TRP A 378 -20.05 1.38 21.44
CA TRP A 378 -20.60 0.43 20.48
C TRP A 378 -21.99 0.82 19.98
N ASN A 379 -22.73 1.65 20.71
CA ASN A 379 -24.10 2.05 20.33
C ASN A 379 -24.11 2.88 19.04
N LEU A 380 -23.03 3.63 18.77
CA LEU A 380 -22.86 4.39 17.53
C LEU A 380 -22.86 3.50 16.27
N PHE A 381 -22.40 2.25 16.38
CA PHE A 381 -22.41 1.32 15.25
C PHE A 381 -23.79 0.73 14.98
N LEU A 382 -24.61 0.59 16.04
CA LEU A 382 -25.93 -0.05 16.00
C LEU A 382 -27.07 0.90 15.59
N MET A 383 -26.80 2.21 15.52
CA MET A 383 -27.79 3.20 15.08
C MET A 383 -28.33 2.89 13.67
N PRO A 384 -29.66 2.99 13.44
CA PRO A 384 -30.28 2.65 12.17
C PRO A 384 -29.71 3.49 11.02
N LEU A 385 -29.37 2.81 9.92
CA LEU A 385 -28.71 3.38 8.74
C LEU A 385 -29.48 4.55 8.08
N LYS A 386 -30.78 4.74 8.41
CA LYS A 386 -31.61 5.85 7.91
C LYS A 386 -31.36 7.20 8.62
N ASN A 387 -30.88 7.23 9.88
CA ASN A 387 -30.53 8.48 10.58
C ASN A 387 -29.02 8.74 10.52
N SER A 388 -28.50 8.91 9.30
CA SER A 388 -27.12 8.60 8.89
C SER A 388 -26.05 9.69 9.07
N LYS A 389 -26.26 10.72 9.90
CA LYS A 389 -25.26 11.82 10.02
C LYS A 389 -24.16 11.55 11.05
N THR A 390 -24.38 10.61 11.97
CA THR A 390 -23.49 10.34 13.11
C THR A 390 -23.00 8.89 13.21
N ASN A 391 -23.49 7.98 12.36
CA ASN A 391 -23.03 6.59 12.35
C ASN A 391 -21.63 6.52 11.67
N PRO A 392 -20.58 6.00 12.35
CA PRO A 392 -19.22 5.91 11.81
C PRO A 392 -19.12 5.11 10.51
N ILE A 393 -19.95 4.09 10.32
CA ILE A 393 -19.93 3.23 9.13
C ILE A 393 -20.41 4.01 7.92
N THR A 394 -21.56 4.68 8.02
CA THR A 394 -22.17 5.43 6.90
C THR A 394 -21.29 6.59 6.45
N THR A 395 -20.89 7.43 7.40
CA THR A 395 -20.01 8.58 7.15
C THR A 395 -18.61 8.14 6.72
N GLY A 396 -18.10 7.05 7.29
CA GLY A 396 -16.82 6.46 6.92
C GLY A 396 -16.80 5.90 5.51
N PHE A 397 -17.86 5.22 5.07
CA PHE A 397 -17.99 4.80 3.67
C PHE A 397 -18.14 5.97 2.71
N GLN A 398 -18.88 7.02 3.08
CA GLN A 398 -18.95 8.25 2.30
C GLN A 398 -17.56 8.88 2.11
N ALA A 399 -16.77 8.99 3.19
CA ALA A 399 -15.39 9.46 3.14
C ALA A 399 -14.49 8.54 2.29
N PHE A 400 -14.68 7.23 2.36
CA PHE A 400 -13.99 6.27 1.49
C PHE A 400 -14.33 6.47 0.02
N PHE A 401 -15.60 6.72 -0.32
CA PHE A 401 -16.00 7.03 -1.70
C PHE A 401 -15.40 8.34 -2.21
N VAL A 402 -15.35 9.38 -1.37
CA VAL A 402 -14.64 10.64 -1.69
C VAL A 402 -13.16 10.37 -1.99
N ALA A 403 -12.51 9.57 -1.15
CA ALA A 403 -11.10 9.20 -1.32
C ALA A 403 -10.85 8.41 -2.61
N LEU A 404 -11.76 7.49 -2.95
CA LEU A 404 -11.69 6.70 -4.17
C LEU A 404 -11.91 7.60 -5.40
N ALA A 405 -12.97 8.40 -5.41
CA ALA A 405 -13.31 9.30 -6.51
C ALA A 405 -12.21 10.30 -6.81
N SER A 406 -11.70 10.99 -5.79
CA SER A 406 -10.58 11.92 -5.93
C SER A 406 -9.31 11.25 -6.45
N SER A 407 -9.05 10.01 -6.03
CA SER A 407 -7.91 9.24 -6.56
C SER A 407 -8.09 8.89 -8.02
N VAL A 408 -9.32 8.57 -8.47
CA VAL A 408 -9.65 8.29 -9.87
C VAL A 408 -9.46 9.54 -10.73
N VAL A 409 -9.98 10.69 -10.30
CA VAL A 409 -9.74 11.98 -10.97
C VAL A 409 -8.24 12.26 -11.05
N GLY A 410 -7.55 12.09 -9.91
CA GLY A 410 -6.11 12.29 -9.80
C GLY A 410 -5.30 11.45 -10.79
N ILE A 411 -5.57 10.14 -10.89
CA ILE A 411 -4.76 9.25 -11.73
C ILE A 411 -4.95 9.49 -13.23
N VAL A 412 -6.17 9.85 -13.65
CA VAL A 412 -6.48 10.14 -15.07
C VAL A 412 -5.61 11.29 -15.56
N PHE A 413 -5.62 12.42 -14.85
CA PHE A 413 -4.80 13.58 -15.23
C PHE A 413 -3.32 13.38 -14.93
N ALA A 414 -2.97 12.67 -13.84
CA ALA A 414 -1.58 12.39 -13.50
C ALA A 414 -0.86 11.51 -14.52
N LEU A 415 -1.56 10.59 -15.20
CA LEU A 415 -0.97 9.82 -16.28
C LEU A 415 -0.55 10.71 -17.45
N ILE A 416 -1.38 11.68 -17.82
CA ILE A 416 -1.08 12.61 -18.91
C ILE A 416 0.06 13.53 -18.48
N ILE A 417 -0.12 14.26 -17.38
CA ILE A 417 0.83 15.27 -16.89
C ILE A 417 2.16 14.62 -16.50
N GLY A 418 2.14 13.48 -15.82
CA GLY A 418 3.34 12.77 -15.36
C GLY A 418 4.18 12.19 -16.50
N ILE A 419 3.54 11.65 -17.55
CA ILE A 419 4.27 11.16 -18.74
C ILE A 419 4.88 12.33 -19.51
N MET A 420 4.15 13.44 -19.67
CA MET A 420 4.67 14.64 -20.35
C MET A 420 5.77 15.36 -19.55
N ALA A 421 5.73 15.26 -18.22
CA ALA A 421 6.76 15.79 -17.33
C ALA A 421 8.07 14.98 -17.36
N ALA A 422 8.11 13.80 -17.98
CA ALA A 422 9.30 12.94 -17.96
C ALA A 422 10.33 13.36 -19.02
N ARG A 423 11.59 13.57 -18.60
CA ARG A 423 12.66 14.09 -19.48
C ARG A 423 13.04 13.15 -20.63
N ASN A 424 12.88 11.84 -20.45
CA ASN A 424 13.17 10.83 -21.46
C ASN A 424 12.06 10.68 -22.52
N VAL A 425 10.87 11.25 -22.30
CA VAL A 425 9.79 11.28 -23.30
C VAL A 425 9.91 12.51 -24.20
N ASN A 426 10.03 13.69 -23.59
CA ASN A 426 10.26 14.94 -24.33
C ASN A 426 11.07 15.92 -23.47
N LYS A 427 12.22 16.37 -23.98
CA LYS A 427 13.14 17.25 -23.26
C LYS A 427 12.55 18.65 -22.99
N TYR A 428 11.77 19.19 -23.93
CA TYR A 428 11.28 20.57 -23.86
C TYR A 428 9.94 20.66 -23.13
N ALA A 429 8.98 19.78 -23.45
CA ALA A 429 7.69 19.75 -22.78
C ALA A 429 7.81 19.40 -21.28
N CYS A 430 8.88 18.71 -20.87
CA CYS A 430 9.11 18.31 -19.49
C CYS A 430 9.05 19.46 -18.46
N TYR A 431 9.63 20.62 -18.76
CA TYR A 431 9.75 21.72 -17.79
C TYR A 431 8.42 22.35 -17.36
N PRO A 432 7.50 22.75 -18.27
CA PRO A 432 6.21 23.32 -17.86
C PRO A 432 5.35 22.31 -17.08
N PHE A 433 5.34 21.03 -17.47
CA PHE A 433 4.59 20.01 -16.72
C PHE A 433 5.21 19.71 -15.36
N LYS A 434 6.54 19.79 -15.22
CA LYS A 434 7.21 19.74 -13.90
C LYS A 434 6.76 20.91 -13.02
N MET A 435 6.77 22.13 -13.53
CA MET A 435 6.30 23.30 -12.78
C MET A 435 4.83 23.16 -12.36
N LEU A 436 3.97 22.70 -13.26
CA LEU A 436 2.57 22.43 -12.96
C LEU A 436 2.41 21.39 -11.84
N ILE A 437 3.18 20.30 -11.86
CA ILE A 437 3.20 19.30 -10.78
C ILE A 437 3.58 19.95 -9.45
N ILE A 438 4.59 20.83 -9.43
CA ILE A 438 5.06 21.49 -8.21
C ILE A 438 3.98 22.41 -7.63
N ILE A 439 3.34 23.22 -8.47
CA ILE A 439 2.26 24.15 -8.07
C ILE A 439 1.07 23.37 -7.48
N LEU A 440 0.58 22.34 -8.18
CA LEU A 440 -0.55 21.52 -7.71
C LEU A 440 -0.26 20.81 -6.38
N ARG A 441 1.01 20.52 -6.11
CA ARG A 441 1.48 19.88 -4.88
C ARG A 441 1.68 20.83 -3.72
N ALA A 442 1.98 22.10 -4.00
CA ALA A 442 2.25 23.11 -2.98
C ALA A 442 0.99 23.39 -2.17
N ILE A 443 -0.14 23.64 -2.84
CA ILE A 443 -1.39 24.04 -2.19
C ILE A 443 -1.97 22.87 -1.36
N PRO A 444 -2.22 23.07 -0.05
CA PRO A 444 -2.87 22.07 0.79
C PRO A 444 -4.31 21.75 0.34
N PRO A 445 -4.79 20.51 0.52
CA PRO A 445 -6.15 20.13 0.08
C PRO A 445 -7.28 20.93 0.71
N PHE A 446 -7.16 21.31 1.99
CA PHE A 446 -8.22 22.05 2.69
C PHE A 446 -8.41 23.46 2.14
N THR A 447 -7.34 24.08 1.61
CA THR A 447 -7.41 25.39 0.97
C THR A 447 -8.15 25.32 -0.37
N PHE A 448 -7.94 24.25 -1.14
CA PHE A 448 -8.73 24.00 -2.34
C PHE A 448 -10.21 23.77 -2.01
N VAL A 449 -10.51 23.10 -0.90
CA VAL A 449 -11.90 22.95 -0.44
C VAL A 449 -12.53 24.31 -0.19
N ALA A 450 -11.90 25.20 0.58
CA ALA A 450 -12.43 26.54 0.84
C ALA A 450 -12.73 27.30 -0.47
N LEU A 451 -11.87 27.16 -1.49
CA LEU A 451 -12.08 27.70 -2.84
C LEU A 451 -13.27 27.06 -3.57
N PHE A 452 -13.38 25.73 -3.60
CA PHE A 452 -14.43 25.03 -4.33
C PHE A 452 -15.78 25.02 -3.62
N LEU A 453 -15.83 25.27 -2.31
CA LEU A 453 -17.09 25.47 -1.59
C LEU A 453 -17.88 26.66 -2.16
N LEU A 454 -17.22 27.69 -2.71
CA LEU A 454 -17.88 28.82 -3.37
C LEU A 454 -18.50 28.47 -4.73
N MET A 455 -18.04 27.39 -5.37
CA MET A 455 -18.47 26.99 -6.71
C MET A 455 -19.79 26.20 -6.69
N GLN A 456 -20.14 25.60 -5.57
CA GLN A 456 -21.26 24.69 -5.42
C GLN A 456 -22.33 25.27 -4.48
N LYS A 457 -23.58 24.84 -4.66
CA LYS A 457 -24.72 25.24 -3.83
C LYS A 457 -25.18 24.08 -2.94
N ASP A 458 -25.26 22.87 -3.51
CA ASP A 458 -25.99 21.76 -2.90
C ASP A 458 -25.09 20.59 -2.44
N SER A 459 -23.95 20.34 -3.11
CA SER A 459 -23.14 19.13 -2.86
C SER A 459 -21.79 19.40 -2.20
N ILE A 460 -21.75 19.48 -0.86
CA ILE A 460 -20.51 19.65 -0.08
C ILE A 460 -19.40 18.64 -0.47
N ILE A 461 -19.80 17.41 -0.81
CA ILE A 461 -18.93 16.28 -1.16
C ILE A 461 -18.15 16.54 -2.45
N PHE A 462 -18.73 17.29 -3.40
CA PHE A 462 -18.13 17.53 -4.70
C PHE A 462 -16.86 18.39 -4.61
N ALA A 463 -16.88 19.47 -3.83
CA ALA A 463 -15.68 20.27 -3.54
C ALA A 463 -14.55 19.43 -2.95
N SER A 464 -14.87 18.49 -2.04
CA SER A 464 -13.86 17.57 -1.48
C SER A 464 -13.22 16.68 -2.54
N VAL A 465 -14.00 16.17 -3.48
CA VAL A 465 -13.48 15.33 -4.58
C VAL A 465 -12.60 16.14 -5.52
N LEU A 466 -12.98 17.36 -5.87
CA LEU A 466 -12.17 18.25 -6.71
C LEU A 466 -10.87 18.65 -6.02
N ALA A 467 -10.95 19.08 -4.76
CA ALA A 467 -9.79 19.50 -3.98
C ALA A 467 -8.76 18.37 -3.81
N LEU A 468 -9.21 17.19 -3.37
CA LEU A 468 -8.34 16.03 -3.24
C LEU A 468 -7.88 15.51 -4.60
N GLY A 469 -8.73 15.61 -5.62
CA GLY A 469 -8.42 15.23 -7.00
C GLY A 469 -7.25 16.03 -7.54
N ILE A 470 -7.34 17.36 -7.50
CA ILE A 470 -6.29 18.28 -7.95
C ILE A 470 -4.99 18.06 -7.17
N HIS A 471 -5.06 17.92 -5.84
CA HIS A 471 -3.87 17.57 -5.05
C HIS A 471 -3.33 16.17 -5.40
N SER A 472 -4.17 15.24 -5.87
CA SER A 472 -3.78 13.90 -6.34
C SER A 472 -3.04 13.94 -7.65
N ILE A 473 -3.42 14.83 -8.57
CA ILE A 473 -2.75 15.04 -9.86
C ILE A 473 -1.28 15.34 -9.62
N GLY A 474 -0.98 16.30 -8.74
CA GLY A 474 0.39 16.69 -8.44
C GLY A 474 1.22 15.54 -7.86
N MET A 475 0.76 14.88 -6.80
CA MET A 475 1.53 13.80 -6.16
C MET A 475 1.73 12.58 -7.07
N LEU A 476 0.65 12.09 -7.70
CA LEU A 476 0.73 10.95 -8.61
C LEU A 476 1.54 11.32 -9.86
N GLY A 477 1.41 12.55 -10.35
CA GLY A 477 2.17 13.06 -11.49
C GLY A 477 3.68 12.99 -11.23
N LYS A 478 4.15 13.41 -10.05
CA LYS A 478 5.56 13.26 -9.65
C LYS A 478 6.01 11.80 -9.62
N LEU A 479 5.23 10.93 -8.98
CA LEU A 479 5.59 9.50 -8.87
C LEU A 479 5.59 8.80 -10.24
N ILE A 480 4.69 9.16 -11.14
CA ILE A 480 4.63 8.68 -12.51
C ILE A 480 5.85 9.19 -13.28
N MET A 481 6.11 10.50 -13.25
CA MET A 481 7.27 11.12 -13.87
C MET A 481 8.58 10.42 -13.46
N GLU A 482 8.81 10.23 -12.17
CA GLU A 482 10.00 9.53 -11.65
C GLU A 482 10.06 8.07 -12.11
N SER A 483 8.92 7.39 -12.23
CA SER A 483 8.86 6.02 -12.73
C SER A 483 9.15 5.93 -14.23
N VAL A 484 8.68 6.91 -15.00
CA VAL A 484 8.94 7.02 -16.45
C VAL A 484 10.41 7.36 -16.67
N GLU A 485 10.99 8.31 -15.95
CA GLU A 485 12.41 8.70 -16.09
C GLU A 485 13.39 7.56 -15.78
N LYS A 486 12.98 6.56 -14.99
CA LYS A 486 13.76 5.34 -14.72
C LYS A 486 13.80 4.35 -15.89
N ILE A 487 12.97 4.52 -16.92
CA ILE A 487 12.98 3.64 -18.09
C ILE A 487 14.29 3.84 -18.86
N PRO A 488 15.07 2.76 -19.13
CA PRO A 488 16.31 2.86 -19.89
C PRO A 488 16.09 3.44 -21.29
N ARG A 489 16.98 4.33 -21.74
CA ARG A 489 16.89 4.95 -23.08
C ARG A 489 16.85 3.94 -24.22
N LYS A 490 17.55 2.82 -24.07
CA LYS A 490 17.56 1.69 -25.03
C LYS A 490 16.16 1.17 -25.37
N VAL A 491 15.19 1.29 -24.46
CA VAL A 491 13.78 0.89 -24.72
C VAL A 491 13.12 1.83 -25.73
N PHE A 492 13.43 3.12 -25.68
CA PHE A 492 12.92 4.09 -26.66
C PHE A 492 13.66 3.96 -27.99
N GLU A 493 14.99 3.85 -27.95
CA GLU A 493 15.84 3.66 -29.13
C GLU A 493 15.46 2.40 -29.93
N SER A 494 15.13 1.29 -29.25
CA SER A 494 14.69 0.07 -29.93
C SER A 494 13.31 0.21 -30.57
N LEU A 495 12.41 0.98 -29.97
CA LEU A 495 11.10 1.28 -30.57
C LEU A 495 11.22 2.25 -31.73
N ASP A 496 12.15 3.21 -31.66
CA ASP A 496 12.48 4.11 -32.76
C ASP A 496 13.07 3.34 -33.95
N ALA A 497 13.96 2.38 -33.71
CA ALA A 497 14.52 1.50 -34.74
C ALA A 497 13.45 0.63 -35.44
N LEU A 498 12.34 0.33 -34.75
CA LEU A 498 11.18 -0.37 -35.31
C LEU A 498 10.19 0.57 -36.03
N GLY A 499 10.49 1.87 -36.12
CA GLY A 499 9.59 2.86 -36.73
C GLY A 499 8.34 3.16 -35.91
N ALA A 500 8.35 2.91 -34.59
CA ALA A 500 7.17 3.07 -33.76
C ALA A 500 6.77 4.55 -33.58
N SER A 501 5.48 4.83 -33.75
CA SER A 501 4.93 6.18 -33.53
C SER A 501 4.99 6.59 -32.04
N TRP A 502 4.85 7.89 -31.76
CA TRP A 502 4.88 8.41 -30.38
C TRP A 502 3.84 7.72 -29.46
N PHE A 503 2.62 7.51 -29.94
CA PHE A 503 1.57 6.82 -29.18
C PHE A 503 1.88 5.34 -28.95
N GLN A 504 2.51 4.67 -29.93
CA GLN A 504 2.96 3.29 -29.78
C GLN A 504 4.08 3.19 -28.74
N LYS A 505 5.03 4.12 -28.75
CA LYS A 505 6.10 4.21 -27.74
C LYS A 505 5.54 4.36 -26.33
N ILE A 506 4.56 5.23 -26.13
CA ILE A 506 3.91 5.40 -24.83
C ILE A 506 3.15 4.13 -24.42
N ARG A 507 2.35 3.56 -25.32
CA ARG A 507 1.51 2.40 -24.99
C ARG A 507 2.33 1.15 -24.66
N TYR A 508 3.33 0.84 -25.48
CA TYR A 508 4.08 -0.42 -25.40
C TYR A 508 5.38 -0.30 -24.59
N GLY A 509 6.05 0.84 -24.65
CA GLY A 509 7.25 1.12 -23.86
C GLY A 509 6.88 1.64 -22.47
N VAL A 510 6.21 2.79 -22.41
CA VAL A 510 6.03 3.51 -21.14
C VAL A 510 4.98 2.86 -20.24
N ILE A 511 3.72 2.82 -20.66
CA ILE A 511 2.58 2.38 -19.84
C ILE A 511 2.80 0.95 -19.33
N ARG A 512 3.24 0.04 -20.20
CA ARG A 512 3.48 -1.36 -19.82
C ARG A 512 4.56 -1.52 -18.75
N SER A 513 5.60 -0.68 -18.79
CA SER A 513 6.72 -0.73 -17.85
C SER A 513 6.34 -0.17 -16.49
N ILE A 514 5.56 0.92 -16.46
CA ILE A 514 5.20 1.61 -15.21
C ILE A 514 3.90 1.10 -14.57
N PHE A 515 3.09 0.30 -15.28
CA PHE A 515 1.76 -0.11 -14.83
C PHE A 515 1.73 -0.70 -13.40
N PRO A 516 2.65 -1.61 -13.01
CA PRO A 516 2.66 -2.15 -11.65
C PRO A 516 2.83 -1.07 -10.57
N GLN A 517 3.73 -0.12 -10.84
CA GLN A 517 4.02 0.99 -9.93
C GLN A 517 2.85 1.97 -9.88
N VAL A 518 2.23 2.27 -11.02
CA VAL A 518 1.04 3.13 -11.12
C VAL A 518 -0.09 2.59 -10.26
N VAL A 519 -0.40 1.29 -10.36
CA VAL A 519 -1.47 0.67 -9.56
C VAL A 519 -1.13 0.70 -8.07
N SER A 520 0.13 0.43 -7.70
CA SER A 520 0.57 0.51 -6.30
C SER A 520 0.43 1.94 -5.75
N ASN A 521 0.84 2.95 -6.52
CA ASN A 521 0.75 4.36 -6.14
C ASN A 521 -0.71 4.83 -6.05
N PHE A 522 -1.59 4.37 -6.94
CA PHE A 522 -3.03 4.65 -6.90
C PHE A 522 -3.68 4.11 -5.62
N LEU A 523 -3.40 2.86 -5.24
CA LEU A 523 -3.95 2.27 -4.01
C LEU A 523 -3.41 2.97 -2.75
N TYR A 524 -2.14 3.35 -2.76
CA TYR A 524 -1.55 4.16 -1.69
C TYR A 524 -2.22 5.55 -1.62
N ARG A 525 -2.61 6.12 -2.76
CA ARG A 525 -3.30 7.42 -2.81
C ARG A 525 -4.70 7.37 -2.22
N ILE A 526 -5.45 6.28 -2.43
CA ILE A 526 -6.77 6.08 -1.80
C ILE A 526 -6.64 6.16 -0.28
N GLU A 527 -5.65 5.48 0.30
CA GLU A 527 -5.40 5.56 1.74
C GLU A 527 -5.08 7.00 2.20
N ILE A 528 -4.19 7.71 1.50
CA ILE A 528 -3.85 9.10 1.87
C ILE A 528 -5.08 10.00 1.76
N ASN A 529 -5.83 9.93 0.66
CA ASN A 529 -7.01 10.74 0.46
C ASN A 529 -8.08 10.44 1.52
N PHE A 530 -8.21 9.18 1.97
CA PHE A 530 -9.10 8.82 3.08
C PHE A 530 -8.70 9.55 4.37
N LYS A 531 -7.41 9.57 4.72
CA LYS A 531 -6.94 10.36 5.87
C LYS A 531 -7.16 11.86 5.68
N SER A 532 -6.97 12.36 4.46
CA SER A 532 -7.23 13.78 4.14
C SER A 532 -8.70 14.15 4.29
N THR A 533 -9.65 13.23 4.10
CA THR A 533 -11.08 13.52 4.36
C THR A 533 -11.36 13.85 5.82
N VAL A 534 -10.54 13.37 6.76
CA VAL A 534 -10.64 13.76 8.17
C VAL A 534 -10.29 15.22 8.34
N VAL A 535 -9.21 15.66 7.68
CA VAL A 535 -8.78 17.07 7.64
C VAL A 535 -9.85 17.97 7.01
N LEU A 536 -10.43 17.54 5.89
CA LEU A 536 -11.45 18.32 5.19
C LEU A 536 -12.74 18.51 6.00
N GLY A 537 -13.00 17.62 6.96
CA GLY A 537 -14.16 17.74 7.83
C GLY A 537 -14.14 18.99 8.70
N PHE A 538 -12.95 19.51 8.98
CA PHE A 538 -12.78 20.75 9.74
C PHE A 538 -13.15 22.01 8.95
N VAL A 539 -13.07 21.95 7.62
CA VAL A 539 -13.55 23.00 6.71
C VAL A 539 -15.01 22.73 6.31
N GLY A 540 -15.70 21.87 7.07
CA GLY A 540 -17.10 21.50 6.82
C GLY A 540 -17.32 20.62 5.59
N ALA A 541 -16.26 20.15 4.91
CA ALA A 541 -16.38 19.47 3.62
C ALA A 541 -16.46 17.93 3.69
N SER A 542 -16.45 17.37 4.90
CA SER A 542 -16.53 15.93 5.15
C SER A 542 -17.24 15.65 6.47
N SER A 543 -18.36 14.94 6.41
CA SER A 543 -19.13 14.57 7.61
C SER A 543 -18.36 13.65 8.56
N PHE A 544 -17.56 12.70 8.03
CA PHE A 544 -16.74 11.81 8.85
C PHE A 544 -15.65 12.58 9.62
N GLY A 545 -14.95 13.49 8.93
CA GLY A 545 -13.94 14.32 9.55
C GLY A 545 -14.51 15.30 10.57
N PHE A 546 -15.69 15.86 10.28
CA PHE A 546 -16.39 16.79 11.17
C PHE A 546 -16.75 16.14 12.52
N GLN A 547 -17.20 14.88 12.50
CA GLN A 547 -17.45 14.14 13.73
C GLN A 547 -16.15 13.85 14.52
N ILE A 548 -15.07 13.49 13.83
CA ILE A 548 -13.76 13.31 14.46
C ILE A 548 -13.28 14.61 15.10
N GLN A 549 -13.46 15.76 14.44
CA GLN A 549 -13.13 17.08 15.01
C GLN A 549 -13.87 17.34 16.32
N ILE A 550 -15.20 17.20 16.30
CA ILE A 550 -16.05 17.47 17.47
C ILE A 550 -15.62 16.60 18.64
N TYR A 551 -15.46 15.29 18.40
CA TYR A 551 -15.10 14.35 19.47
C TYR A 551 -13.62 14.45 19.90
N SER A 552 -12.72 14.97 19.07
CA SER A 552 -11.32 15.21 19.46
C SER A 552 -11.14 16.42 20.36
N THR A 553 -12.03 17.41 20.24
CA THR A 553 -11.93 18.68 20.97
C THR A 553 -12.27 18.55 22.45
N ASP A 554 -13.12 17.60 22.83
CA ASP A 554 -13.51 17.37 24.23
C ASP A 554 -13.10 15.95 24.69
N PRO A 555 -12.18 15.80 25.66
CA PRO A 555 -11.79 14.52 26.26
C PRO A 555 -12.94 13.67 26.78
N ASN A 556 -14.07 14.28 27.13
CA ASN A 556 -15.25 13.55 27.59
C ASN A 556 -15.90 12.71 26.49
N ASN A 557 -15.72 13.07 25.22
CA ASN A 557 -16.29 12.36 24.06
C ASN A 557 -15.28 11.41 23.39
N TRP A 558 -14.15 11.10 24.04
CA TRP A 558 -13.13 10.22 23.45
C TRP A 558 -13.57 8.77 23.30
N ASP A 559 -14.64 8.36 23.97
CA ASP A 559 -15.37 7.10 23.74
C ASP A 559 -15.99 7.06 22.34
N LYS A 560 -16.61 8.17 21.89
CA LYS A 560 -17.14 8.32 20.54
C LYS A 560 -16.02 8.46 19.51
N LEU A 561 -14.97 9.21 19.84
CA LEU A 561 -13.76 9.33 19.01
C LEU A 561 -13.15 7.94 18.75
N ALA A 562 -13.06 7.10 19.78
CA ALA A 562 -12.53 5.74 19.66
C ALA A 562 -13.30 4.91 18.63
N SER A 563 -14.62 5.03 18.56
CA SER A 563 -15.44 4.34 17.54
C SER A 563 -15.08 4.78 16.11
N TYR A 564 -14.88 6.08 15.88
CA TYR A 564 -14.44 6.61 14.58
C TYR A 564 -13.00 6.21 14.22
N LEU A 565 -12.09 6.23 15.20
CA LEU A 565 -10.71 5.78 15.01
C LEU A 565 -10.64 4.26 14.77
N LEU A 566 -11.45 3.46 15.44
CA LEU A 566 -11.55 2.02 15.22
C LEU A 566 -11.98 1.74 13.78
N PHE A 567 -13.02 2.41 13.29
CA PHE A 567 -13.42 2.30 11.88
C PHE A 567 -12.26 2.68 10.95
N THR A 568 -11.59 3.80 11.22
CA THR A 568 -10.43 4.31 10.45
C THR A 568 -9.29 3.29 10.40
N ILE A 569 -8.95 2.66 11.53
CA ILE A 569 -7.92 1.61 11.61
C ILE A 569 -8.35 0.39 10.79
N VAL A 570 -9.59 -0.09 10.96
CA VAL A 570 -10.09 -1.27 10.25
C VAL A 570 -10.08 -1.06 8.74
N ILE A 571 -10.63 0.06 8.24
CA ILE A 571 -10.68 0.32 6.79
C ILE A 571 -9.28 0.51 6.19
N LEU A 572 -8.36 1.17 6.90
CA LEU A 572 -6.99 1.35 6.43
C LEU A 572 -6.19 0.05 6.43
N LEU A 573 -6.36 -0.81 7.43
CA LEU A 573 -5.78 -2.15 7.43
C LEU A 573 -6.30 -2.99 6.26
N ILE A 574 -7.61 -2.93 5.98
CA ILE A 574 -8.21 -3.60 4.81
C ILE A 574 -7.58 -3.09 3.51
N LEU A 575 -7.46 -1.76 3.34
CA LEU A 575 -6.84 -1.16 2.15
C LEU A 575 -5.36 -1.55 2.00
N GLU A 576 -4.63 -1.62 3.11
CA GLU A 576 -3.24 -2.08 3.11
C GLU A 576 -3.12 -3.54 2.68
N GLN A 577 -4.01 -4.43 3.15
CA GLN A 577 -4.03 -5.82 2.69
C GLN A 577 -4.38 -5.94 1.21
N ILE A 578 -5.39 -5.20 0.73
CA ILE A 578 -5.76 -5.17 -0.69
C ILE A 578 -4.57 -4.71 -1.55
N SER A 579 -3.89 -3.65 -1.11
CA SER A 579 -2.68 -3.13 -1.78
C SER A 579 -1.57 -4.16 -1.87
N ASN A 580 -1.28 -4.86 -0.77
CA ASN A 580 -0.26 -5.91 -0.73
C ASN A 580 -0.61 -7.11 -1.64
N LEU A 581 -1.88 -7.51 -1.69
CA LEU A 581 -2.35 -8.60 -2.55
C LEU A 581 -2.21 -8.25 -4.03
N ILE A 582 -2.61 -7.03 -4.41
CA ILE A 582 -2.49 -6.53 -5.78
C ILE A 582 -1.02 -6.43 -6.18
N ARG A 583 -0.16 -5.87 -5.30
CA ARG A 583 1.28 -5.78 -5.54
C ARG A 583 1.92 -7.16 -5.71
N SER A 584 1.56 -8.13 -4.87
CA SER A 584 2.03 -9.52 -5.00
C SER A 584 1.68 -10.10 -6.37
N LYS A 585 0.43 -9.92 -6.83
CA LYS A 585 -0.01 -10.39 -8.15
C LYS A 585 0.76 -9.75 -9.29
N LEU A 586 0.99 -8.45 -9.23
CA LEU A 586 1.66 -7.72 -10.30
C LEU A 586 3.15 -8.08 -10.40
N MET A 587 3.81 -8.34 -9.26
CA MET A 587 5.24 -8.69 -9.21
C MET A 587 5.51 -10.17 -9.51
N THR A 588 4.69 -11.09 -8.99
CA THR A 588 4.95 -12.54 -9.07
C THR A 588 4.05 -13.26 -10.07
N GLY A 589 3.04 -12.60 -10.62
CA GLY A 589 1.95 -13.22 -11.38
C GLY A 589 0.88 -13.88 -10.51
N TYR A 590 1.13 -14.08 -9.21
CA TYR A 590 0.23 -14.78 -8.28
C TYR A 590 -0.26 -13.86 -7.15
N PHE A 591 -1.57 -13.90 -6.86
CA PHE A 591 -2.16 -13.15 -5.73
C PHE A 591 -1.56 -13.49 -4.36
N PHE A 592 -1.09 -14.73 -4.23
CA PHE A 592 -0.56 -15.26 -2.99
C PHE A 592 0.74 -15.99 -3.31
N LYS A 593 1.80 -15.73 -2.52
CA LYS A 593 3.02 -16.56 -2.51
C LYS A 593 2.64 -18.05 -2.40
N GLU A 594 3.50 -18.94 -2.89
CA GLU A 594 3.22 -20.38 -3.01
C GLU A 594 2.87 -21.08 -1.68
N ASP A 595 3.15 -20.44 -0.53
CA ASP A 595 3.12 -21.03 0.81
C ASP A 595 1.97 -20.61 1.77
N VAL A 596 0.85 -20.06 1.29
CA VAL A 596 -0.24 -19.65 2.21
C VAL A 596 -0.98 -20.85 2.82
N TRP A 597 -1.40 -20.75 4.08
CA TRP A 597 -2.00 -21.85 4.86
C TRP A 597 -3.22 -22.49 4.20
N PHE A 598 -4.12 -21.71 3.59
CA PHE A 598 -5.30 -22.25 2.90
C PHE A 598 -4.93 -22.97 1.59
N LYS A 599 -3.88 -22.54 0.88
CA LYS A 599 -3.35 -23.30 -0.28
C LYS A 599 -2.78 -24.64 0.18
N LYS A 600 -2.14 -24.70 1.35
CA LYS A 600 -1.67 -25.96 1.95
C LYS A 600 -2.84 -26.88 2.29
N ILE A 601 -3.92 -26.34 2.87
CA ILE A 601 -5.16 -27.11 3.13
C ILE A 601 -5.81 -27.58 1.83
N ALA A 602 -5.89 -26.73 0.80
CA ALA A 602 -6.43 -27.10 -0.50
C ALA A 602 -5.60 -28.20 -1.18
N LYS A 603 -4.26 -28.08 -1.19
CA LYS A 603 -3.34 -29.10 -1.71
C LYS A 603 -3.50 -30.44 -0.98
N ARG A 604 -3.67 -30.41 0.35
CA ARG A 604 -3.94 -31.59 1.19
C ARG A 604 -5.27 -32.25 0.85
N LYS A 605 -6.36 -31.47 0.76
CA LYS A 605 -7.68 -32.00 0.34
C LYS A 605 -7.62 -32.63 -1.05
N LEU A 606 -6.90 -32.00 -1.98
CA LEU A 606 -6.73 -32.52 -3.33
C LEU A 606 -5.89 -33.80 -3.35
N PHE A 607 -4.88 -33.90 -2.47
CA PHE A 607 -4.04 -35.10 -2.29
C PHE A 607 -4.84 -36.31 -1.78
N ILE A 608 -5.64 -36.12 -0.73
CA ILE A 608 -6.47 -37.17 -0.16
C ILE A 608 -7.45 -37.71 -1.19
N LYS A 609 -8.08 -36.81 -1.97
CA LYS A 609 -9.00 -37.21 -3.04
C LYS A 609 -8.30 -38.01 -4.14
N THR A 610 -7.10 -37.61 -4.57
CA THR A 610 -6.37 -38.32 -5.61
C THR A 610 -5.88 -39.69 -5.17
N LEU A 611 -5.50 -39.84 -3.90
CA LEU A 611 -5.14 -41.15 -3.35
C LEU A 611 -6.35 -42.07 -3.25
N ALA A 612 -7.48 -41.57 -2.77
CA ALA A 612 -8.72 -42.35 -2.71
C ALA A 612 -9.15 -42.82 -4.12
N ILE A 613 -8.96 -41.99 -5.14
CA ILE A 613 -9.19 -42.35 -6.55
C ILE A 613 -8.26 -43.47 -7.00
N CYS A 614 -6.96 -43.35 -6.73
CA CYS A 614 -6.00 -44.38 -7.10
C CYS A 614 -6.32 -45.71 -6.41
N LYS A 615 -6.71 -45.68 -5.13
CA LYS A 615 -7.07 -46.87 -4.36
C LYS A 615 -8.38 -47.50 -4.83
N THR A 616 -9.40 -46.68 -5.14
CA THR A 616 -10.68 -47.20 -5.70
C THR A 616 -10.55 -47.77 -7.11
N ASN A 617 -9.57 -47.31 -7.90
CA ASN A 617 -9.33 -47.78 -9.26
C ASN A 617 -8.17 -48.79 -9.37
N ASN A 618 -7.56 -49.22 -8.26
CA ASN A 618 -6.34 -50.05 -8.23
C ASN A 618 -5.18 -49.53 -9.11
N GLU A 619 -4.96 -48.22 -9.14
CA GLU A 619 -3.85 -47.60 -9.89
C GLU A 619 -2.70 -47.16 -8.97
N LYS A 620 -1.46 -47.27 -9.45
CA LYS A 620 -0.30 -46.69 -8.73
C LYS A 620 -0.42 -45.17 -8.63
N PHE A 621 -0.08 -44.64 -7.45
CA PHE A 621 -0.02 -43.19 -7.23
C PHE A 621 1.26 -42.62 -7.83
N ASN A 622 1.12 -41.57 -8.65
CA ASN A 622 2.25 -40.81 -9.17
C ASN A 622 1.98 -39.33 -8.88
N TYR A 623 2.93 -38.69 -8.20
CA TYR A 623 2.79 -37.33 -7.67
C TYR A 623 2.67 -36.28 -8.77
N ASP A 624 3.44 -36.40 -9.84
CA ASP A 624 3.47 -35.45 -10.95
C ASP A 624 2.12 -35.41 -11.72
N PHE A 625 1.40 -36.53 -11.75
CA PHE A 625 0.12 -36.66 -12.45
C PHE A 625 -1.11 -36.47 -11.56
N LYS A 626 -0.92 -36.06 -10.29
CA LYS A 626 -2.00 -35.89 -9.31
C LYS A 626 -3.20 -35.08 -9.82
N PHE A 627 -2.96 -33.93 -10.45
CA PHE A 627 -4.03 -33.06 -10.93
C PHE A 627 -4.74 -33.66 -12.16
N ALA A 628 -4.00 -34.32 -13.04
CA ALA A 628 -4.55 -35.04 -14.19
C ALA A 628 -5.42 -36.22 -13.74
N LYS A 629 -4.95 -37.03 -12.79
CA LYS A 629 -5.72 -38.15 -12.21
C LYS A 629 -6.99 -37.69 -11.49
N TYR A 630 -6.93 -36.57 -10.76
CA TYR A 630 -8.12 -35.97 -10.13
C TYR A 630 -9.18 -35.58 -11.16
N ILE A 631 -8.78 -34.88 -12.22
CA ILE A 631 -9.67 -34.42 -13.30
C ILE A 631 -10.22 -35.61 -14.08
N LEU A 632 -9.35 -36.57 -14.42
CA LEU A 632 -9.75 -37.80 -15.11
C LEU A 632 -10.80 -38.53 -14.31
N ALA A 633 -10.61 -38.79 -13.02
CA ALA A 633 -11.60 -39.49 -12.19
C ALA A 633 -12.93 -38.75 -12.04
N LYS A 634 -12.91 -37.41 -11.93
CA LYS A 634 -14.14 -36.61 -11.90
C LYS A 634 -14.95 -36.75 -13.20
N HIS A 635 -14.28 -36.97 -14.33
CA HIS A 635 -14.91 -37.15 -15.64
C HIS A 635 -15.10 -38.63 -16.07
N LYS A 636 -14.33 -39.57 -15.51
CA LYS A 636 -14.24 -40.99 -15.89
C LYS A 636 -15.58 -41.71 -15.71
N TYR A 637 -16.43 -41.32 -14.76
CA TYR A 637 -17.70 -42.04 -14.56
C TYR A 637 -18.92 -41.41 -15.26
N GLU A 638 -19.03 -40.08 -15.37
CA GLU A 638 -20.20 -39.50 -16.03
C GLU A 638 -20.13 -39.57 -17.56
N LYS A 639 -18.98 -39.26 -18.15
CA LYS A 639 -18.85 -39.24 -19.61
C LYS A 639 -18.34 -40.56 -20.15
N LEU A 640 -17.37 -41.19 -19.49
CA LEU A 640 -16.73 -42.42 -19.97
C LEU A 640 -17.60 -43.66 -19.77
N ALA A 641 -18.52 -43.71 -18.80
CA ALA A 641 -19.48 -44.81 -18.68
C ALA A 641 -20.51 -44.79 -19.82
N LEU A 642 -21.03 -43.60 -20.17
CA LEU A 642 -21.87 -43.39 -21.35
C LEU A 642 -21.10 -43.65 -22.65
N LEU A 643 -19.84 -43.23 -22.73
CA LEU A 643 -18.96 -43.48 -23.89
C LEU A 643 -18.60 -44.96 -24.04
N ASN A 644 -18.30 -45.66 -22.95
CA ASN A 644 -18.01 -47.10 -22.97
C ASN A 644 -19.27 -47.89 -23.32
N TYR A 645 -20.43 -47.50 -22.82
CA TYR A 645 -21.71 -48.07 -23.23
C TYR A 645 -21.97 -47.84 -24.74
N TYR A 646 -21.72 -46.63 -25.23
CA TYR A 646 -21.80 -46.34 -26.66
C TYR A 646 -20.85 -47.20 -27.49
N LEU A 647 -19.58 -47.33 -27.05
CA LEU A 647 -18.56 -48.12 -27.73
C LEU A 647 -18.82 -49.63 -27.68
N SER A 648 -19.39 -50.14 -26.59
CA SER A 648 -19.68 -51.57 -26.45
C SER A 648 -20.96 -52.00 -27.17
N ASN A 649 -21.96 -51.11 -27.22
CA ASN A 649 -23.31 -51.47 -27.68
C ASN A 649 -23.73 -50.74 -28.97
N ASN A 650 -22.89 -49.85 -29.52
CA ASN A 650 -23.15 -49.03 -30.70
C ASN A 650 -24.47 -48.22 -30.65
N LYS A 651 -24.96 -47.89 -29.45
CA LYS A 651 -26.21 -47.15 -29.22
C LYS A 651 -25.96 -45.81 -28.53
N LEU A 652 -26.58 -44.74 -29.05
CA LEU A 652 -26.40 -43.36 -28.58
C LEU A 652 -26.85 -43.12 -27.12
N LEU A 653 -27.89 -43.84 -26.66
CA LEU A 653 -28.47 -43.69 -25.32
C LEU A 653 -28.90 -45.06 -24.76
N PRO A 654 -28.66 -45.35 -23.46
CA PRO A 654 -29.12 -46.57 -22.80
C PRO A 654 -30.64 -46.58 -22.55
N ASN A 655 -31.25 -47.77 -22.51
CA ASN A 655 -32.64 -47.94 -22.10
C ASN A 655 -32.83 -47.66 -20.59
N PHE A 656 -34.08 -47.46 -20.12
CA PHE A 656 -34.34 -47.04 -18.73
C PHE A 656 -33.75 -47.98 -17.67
N GLU A 657 -33.83 -49.30 -17.88
CA GLU A 657 -33.25 -50.29 -16.96
C GLU A 657 -31.71 -50.28 -16.95
N GLU A 658 -31.08 -50.16 -18.12
CA GLU A 658 -29.62 -50.09 -18.27
C GLU A 658 -29.08 -48.77 -17.70
N TYR A 659 -29.82 -47.67 -17.87
CA TYR A 659 -29.52 -46.40 -17.23
C TYR A 659 -29.60 -46.52 -15.70
N ASN A 660 -30.60 -47.22 -15.16
CA ASN A 660 -30.70 -47.48 -13.72
C ASN A 660 -29.53 -48.33 -13.22
N GLN A 661 -29.07 -49.34 -13.96
CA GLN A 661 -27.87 -50.11 -13.59
C GLN A 661 -26.60 -49.25 -13.60
N LEU A 662 -26.40 -48.42 -14.63
CA LEU A 662 -25.29 -47.46 -14.67
C LEU A 662 -25.36 -46.44 -13.52
N TYR A 663 -26.56 -46.02 -13.13
CA TYR A 663 -26.80 -45.13 -12.01
C TYR A 663 -26.49 -45.81 -10.66
N VAL A 664 -26.93 -47.05 -10.45
CA VAL A 664 -26.61 -47.84 -9.25
C VAL A 664 -25.11 -48.08 -9.13
N ASN A 665 -24.43 -48.44 -10.22
CA ASN A 665 -22.98 -48.61 -10.24
C ASN A 665 -22.24 -47.29 -9.93
N LYS A 666 -22.75 -46.16 -10.39
CA LYS A 666 -22.23 -44.82 -10.04
C LYS A 666 -22.39 -44.54 -8.55
N GLU A 667 -23.56 -44.81 -7.96
CA GLU A 667 -23.79 -44.59 -6.53
C GLU A 667 -22.90 -45.49 -5.67
N LEU A 668 -22.73 -46.75 -6.06
CA LEU A 668 -21.87 -47.70 -5.36
C LEU A 668 -20.40 -47.24 -5.40
N TYR A 669 -19.90 -46.83 -6.57
CA TYR A 669 -18.56 -46.25 -6.70
C TYR A 669 -18.37 -44.98 -5.85
N LEU A 670 -19.34 -44.07 -5.85
CA LEU A 670 -19.29 -42.86 -5.02
C LEU A 670 -19.31 -43.18 -3.52
N LYS A 671 -20.00 -44.23 -3.10
CA LYS A 671 -20.04 -44.72 -1.72
C LYS A 671 -18.66 -45.28 -1.32
N THR A 672 -18.04 -46.10 -2.16
CA THR A 672 -16.69 -46.64 -1.95
C THR A 672 -15.63 -45.53 -1.91
N LEU A 673 -15.72 -44.56 -2.82
CA LEU A 673 -14.79 -43.42 -2.86
C LEU A 673 -14.94 -42.52 -1.62
N LYS A 674 -16.15 -42.29 -1.12
CA LYS A 674 -16.37 -41.58 0.16
C LYS A 674 -15.81 -42.34 1.34
N PHE A 675 -15.96 -43.67 1.36
CA PHE A 675 -15.41 -44.54 2.39
C PHE A 675 -13.88 -44.47 2.41
N GLU A 676 -13.22 -44.60 1.27
CA GLU A 676 -11.75 -44.48 1.18
C GLU A 676 -11.22 -43.09 1.55
N ILE A 677 -11.93 -42.01 1.18
CA ILE A 677 -11.58 -40.66 1.65
C ILE A 677 -11.61 -40.58 3.19
N LYS A 678 -12.57 -41.25 3.84
CA LYS A 678 -12.71 -41.27 5.31
C LYS A 678 -11.58 -42.10 5.95
N ASN A 679 -11.27 -43.28 5.41
CA ASN A 679 -10.18 -44.13 5.90
C ASN A 679 -8.83 -43.45 5.78
N ILE A 680 -8.49 -42.92 4.60
CA ILE A 680 -7.22 -42.20 4.36
C ILE A 680 -7.10 -40.98 5.28
N LYS A 681 -8.19 -40.29 5.59
CA LYS A 681 -8.18 -39.15 6.50
C LYS A 681 -7.91 -39.55 7.95
N ASN A 682 -8.33 -40.75 8.35
CA ASN A 682 -8.11 -41.31 9.69
C ASN A 682 -6.72 -41.94 9.84
N GLU A 683 -6.21 -42.59 8.80
CA GLU A 683 -4.87 -43.20 8.79
C GLU A 683 -3.75 -42.16 8.75
N ILE A 684 -3.92 -41.07 7.99
CA ILE A 684 -2.83 -40.09 7.81
C ILE A 684 -2.80 -39.06 8.96
N ASN A 685 -1.98 -39.33 9.98
CA ASN A 685 -1.59 -38.32 10.95
C ASN A 685 -0.45 -37.44 10.41
N TRP A 686 -0.81 -36.40 9.66
CA TRP A 686 0.11 -35.44 9.04
C TRP A 686 1.10 -34.78 10.01
N LYS A 687 0.81 -34.69 11.32
CA LYS A 687 1.72 -34.13 12.32
C LYS A 687 2.84 -35.11 12.65
N LYS A 688 2.51 -36.39 12.86
CA LYS A 688 3.44 -37.45 13.22
C LYS A 688 4.43 -37.72 12.08
N LEU A 689 3.92 -37.89 10.86
CA LEU A 689 4.75 -38.09 9.66
C LEU A 689 5.69 -36.91 9.38
N LYS A 690 5.23 -35.68 9.61
CA LYS A 690 6.09 -34.49 9.47
C LYS A 690 7.19 -34.46 10.55
N GLN A 691 6.90 -34.92 11.77
CA GLN A 691 7.89 -35.00 12.85
C GLN A 691 8.95 -36.06 12.55
N GLU A 692 8.55 -37.25 12.09
CA GLU A 692 9.46 -38.35 11.72
C GLU A 692 10.42 -37.94 10.59
N VAL A 693 9.89 -37.32 9.53
CA VAL A 693 10.74 -36.81 8.44
C VAL A 693 11.62 -35.65 8.90
N LEU A 694 11.13 -34.78 9.79
CA LEU A 694 11.95 -33.71 10.36
C LEU A 694 13.08 -34.25 11.22
N THR A 695 12.87 -35.34 11.97
CA THR A 695 13.92 -35.99 12.77
C THR A 695 14.97 -36.66 11.89
N GLU A 696 14.58 -37.44 10.88
CA GLU A 696 15.52 -38.07 9.93
C GLU A 696 16.35 -37.04 9.15
N ILE A 697 15.72 -35.93 8.74
CA ILE A 697 16.41 -34.82 8.08
C ILE A 697 17.37 -34.12 9.06
N LYS A 698 17.00 -33.97 10.33
CA LYS A 698 17.87 -33.38 11.35
C LYS A 698 19.11 -34.24 11.60
N ASP A 699 18.93 -35.55 11.62
CA ASP A 699 20.00 -36.53 11.86
C ASP A 699 20.95 -36.66 10.66
N SER A 700 20.41 -36.63 9.43
CA SER A 700 21.22 -36.61 8.21
C SER A 700 21.97 -35.28 8.03
N ILE A 701 21.34 -34.13 8.28
CA ILE A 701 22.00 -32.82 8.21
C ILE A 701 23.10 -32.67 9.28
N ASN A 702 22.89 -33.20 10.49
CA ASN A 702 23.88 -33.15 11.57
C ASN A 702 25.14 -33.99 11.26
N LYS A 703 25.03 -35.04 10.44
CA LYS A 703 26.16 -35.89 10.05
C LYS A 703 27.03 -35.30 8.93
N SER A 704 26.47 -34.52 7.99
CA SER A 704 27.19 -34.16 6.74
C SER A 704 27.45 -32.66 6.52
N PHE A 705 26.74 -31.73 7.18
CA PHE A 705 26.80 -30.30 6.83
C PHE A 705 26.82 -29.37 8.06
N LYS A 706 27.96 -29.32 8.78
CA LYS A 706 28.17 -28.33 9.86
C LYS A 706 28.29 -26.85 9.41
N PRO A 707 28.88 -26.49 8.24
CA PRO A 707 29.05 -25.07 7.90
C PRO A 707 27.92 -24.45 7.04
N TYR A 708 27.00 -25.24 6.47
CA TYR A 708 25.99 -24.75 5.52
C TYR A 708 24.56 -24.68 6.08
N GLN A 709 24.41 -24.61 7.41
CA GLN A 709 23.14 -24.79 8.12
C GLN A 709 22.01 -23.79 7.79
N PHE A 710 22.27 -22.72 7.03
CA PHE A 710 21.33 -21.58 6.98
C PHE A 710 20.61 -21.36 5.65
N ILE A 711 21.13 -21.82 4.50
CA ILE A 711 20.70 -21.29 3.19
C ILE A 711 19.75 -22.23 2.42
N ALA A 712 19.83 -23.55 2.58
CA ALA A 712 19.03 -24.51 1.79
C ALA A 712 17.80 -25.11 2.52
N LYS A 713 17.52 -24.70 3.77
CA LYS A 713 16.61 -25.45 4.66
C LYS A 713 15.14 -25.48 4.23
N THR A 714 14.58 -24.50 3.52
CA THR A 714 13.12 -24.52 3.30
C THR A 714 12.71 -25.28 2.04
N LYS A 715 13.37 -25.03 0.90
CA LYS A 715 13.05 -25.71 -0.37
C LYS A 715 13.54 -27.16 -0.40
N PHE A 716 14.76 -27.43 0.06
CA PHE A 716 15.30 -28.79 0.09
C PHE A 716 14.50 -29.69 1.05
N ILE A 717 14.21 -29.21 2.27
CA ILE A 717 13.39 -29.96 3.23
C ILE A 717 11.97 -30.16 2.69
N HIS A 718 11.37 -29.19 2.00
CA HIS A 718 10.06 -29.43 1.36
C HIS A 718 10.13 -30.51 0.29
N LYS A 719 11.18 -30.51 -0.55
CA LYS A 719 11.35 -31.53 -1.58
C LYS A 719 11.60 -32.93 -0.98
N CYS A 720 12.47 -33.04 0.03
CA CYS A 720 12.69 -34.31 0.73
C CYS A 720 11.44 -34.80 1.48
N ILE A 721 10.65 -33.88 2.06
CA ILE A 721 9.34 -34.23 2.65
C ILE A 721 8.39 -34.75 1.58
N GLU A 722 8.36 -34.13 0.39
CA GLU A 722 7.53 -34.59 -0.73
C GLU A 722 7.95 -35.98 -1.23
N GLU A 723 9.26 -36.22 -1.43
CA GLU A 723 9.82 -37.52 -1.84
C GLU A 723 9.54 -38.61 -0.79
N LYS A 724 9.73 -38.33 0.51
CA LYS A 724 9.40 -39.26 1.61
C LYS A 724 7.91 -39.54 1.73
N TYR A 725 7.05 -38.57 1.43
CA TYR A 725 5.61 -38.82 1.34
C TYR A 725 5.31 -39.79 0.19
N GLU A 726 5.93 -39.62 -0.98
CA GLU A 726 5.78 -40.55 -2.10
C GLU A 726 6.21 -41.97 -1.74
N GLU A 727 7.37 -42.15 -1.09
CA GLU A 727 7.87 -43.46 -0.65
C GLU A 727 6.97 -44.12 0.40
N TYR A 728 6.51 -43.37 1.40
CA TYR A 728 5.60 -43.88 2.43
C TYR A 728 4.28 -44.37 1.82
N PHE A 729 3.73 -43.65 0.83
CA PHE A 729 2.49 -44.04 0.18
C PHE A 729 2.68 -45.17 -0.84
N ASN A 730 3.79 -45.20 -1.57
CA ASN A 730 4.10 -46.32 -2.47
C ASN A 730 4.31 -47.62 -1.68
N SER A 731 4.95 -47.56 -0.51
CA SER A 731 5.12 -48.72 0.36
C SER A 731 3.82 -49.19 1.02
N ASN A 732 2.95 -48.29 1.47
CA ASN A 732 1.64 -48.67 2.03
C ASN A 732 0.60 -49.08 0.98
N ALA A 733 0.63 -48.50 -0.22
CA ALA A 733 -0.20 -48.97 -1.33
C ALA A 733 0.18 -50.39 -1.75
N ASN A 734 1.48 -50.71 -1.80
CA ASN A 734 1.96 -52.05 -2.14
C ASN A 734 1.74 -53.09 -1.02
N LYS A 735 1.63 -52.67 0.25
CA LYS A 735 1.43 -53.59 1.40
C LYS A 735 0.01 -54.19 1.51
N GLN A 736 -0.95 -53.76 0.68
CA GLN A 736 -2.29 -54.37 0.61
C GLN A 736 -2.57 -55.13 -0.70
N PHE A 737 -1.60 -55.23 -1.62
CA PHE A 737 -1.73 -55.99 -2.88
C PHE A 737 -1.24 -57.45 -2.78
N SER A 738 -1.28 -58.05 -1.59
CA SER A 738 -1.00 -59.47 -1.39
C SER A 738 -2.21 -60.25 -0.87
N PHE A 739 -3.43 -59.79 -1.14
CA PHE A 739 -4.63 -60.62 -1.02
C PHE A 739 -5.58 -60.34 -2.18
N VAL A 740 -5.96 -61.43 -2.84
CA VAL A 740 -6.84 -61.58 -4.00
C VAL A 740 -6.16 -61.38 -5.36
N SER A 741 -5.40 -62.42 -5.74
CA SER A 741 -5.41 -62.98 -7.10
C SER A 741 -6.78 -63.52 -7.45
#